data_AF-A0A0M1IVS3-F1
#
_entry.id   AF-A0A0M1IVS3-F1
#
_cell.length_a   1.000
_cell.length_b   1.000
_cell.length_c   1.000
_cell.angle_alpha   90.00
_cell.angle_beta   90.00
_cell.angle_gamma   90.00
#
_symmetry.space_group_name_H-M   'P 1'
#
loop_
_entity.id
_entity.type
_entity.pdbx_description
1 polymer ?
#
loop_
_entity_poly.entity_id
_entity_poly.type
_entity_poly.pdbx_seq_one_letter_code
_entity_poly.pdbx_strand_id
1 'polypeptide(L)'
;MQYGAELLPYQRLKKIEKQKYKKSVNLKSIVNMIIFFMSSFLVSRVIFINNMAPFGIAFLLSISRQKEYNKYLFLSAVGSVIGYISLKNNIGYISLNILEIATITLSSYIFKNVEDKKNTIIIYMIIYLEIFAYKIFVAKISTTMAILGATFEIGCIFPIYYIINYSILCFKNINTSHLYSNEEIVSMAITLSLVVSGTWGANVAGINLMNLISITMILIIGYVKGSTSASAIGVAMGAIAGLGSNNMMIYISIYGLCGLISGVFKETGKLMTGISYLVSFLILKFYANINYDFKIIEVLIALALFYIIPNKIYMKMEYELDYQKKQENLQENYMDKIKGIITDKLGNFSDVLYNMGNVLEKLVDNEKLAMKNKSGALVENLADRVCSSCNMNHICWKREGYYTYNALGELIQNYQENKKDLPYEIERKCVKRTQLINNTEEIANNYIINEMWKKRLSECREVLANQINTMAYSVEEITKEFGQSIRFSNLIEKDIRRMLNKNNIKYKDIFCYNNENGRLIINLKIAPCTGKQKCVKEILPLMNKVTGKLMCVANDSCNLDLKNNDCNIIFEETPKYHVASYVNKIAKDGEQCNGDSYSFGKLKSGSYMSIISDGMGSGPQAVQESSAVVELIERFAQSGFSKITAINTINSIMSIKFSQDEKFSTVDLSNIDLYEGKVDFMKVGAVASFIKRGTEVYTIKSKTLPIGVLDKVDIDIETRNLKNGDIIVMVSDGVLDYESSSAGKVEWVVEFLKNTTLNNPKEISEELIENAKKLSKGKVKDDMTAIVQKVYSLY
;
A
#
# COMPACT_ATOMS: atom_id res chain seq x y z
N MET A 1 -24.29 -41.96 -17.87
CA MET A 1 -23.42 -43.09 -17.44
C MET A 1 -21.98 -42.73 -17.76
N GLN A 2 -21.18 -42.43 -16.74
CA GLN A 2 -19.72 -42.36 -16.81
C GLN A 2 -19.23 -43.18 -15.62
N TYR A 3 -18.80 -44.41 -15.90
CA TYR A 3 -18.15 -45.32 -14.96
C TYR A 3 -16.64 -45.07 -15.03
N GLY A 4 -15.98 -44.86 -13.89
CA GLY A 4 -14.51 -44.78 -13.87
C GLY A 4 -13.87 -43.95 -12.76
N ALA A 5 -14.52 -43.73 -11.61
CA ALA A 5 -13.84 -43.21 -10.43
C ALA A 5 -13.89 -44.29 -9.33
N GLU A 6 -12.77 -44.98 -9.14
CA GLU A 6 -12.55 -45.88 -8.02
C GLU A 6 -12.65 -45.08 -6.70
N LEU A 7 -13.78 -45.23 -6.02
CA LEU A 7 -13.96 -44.77 -4.65
C LEU A 7 -13.08 -45.62 -3.74
N LEU A 8 -11.90 -45.12 -3.39
CA LEU A 8 -11.08 -45.70 -2.34
C LEU A 8 -11.89 -45.68 -1.01
N PRO A 9 -12.12 -46.84 -0.37
CA PRO A 9 -12.87 -46.89 0.87
C PRO A 9 -12.08 -46.23 1.99
N TYR A 10 -12.79 -45.44 2.77
CA TYR A 10 -12.33 -44.71 3.96
C TYR A 10 -11.54 -45.63 4.91
N GLN A 11 -10.21 -45.56 4.89
CA GLN A 11 -9.38 -46.12 5.95
C GLN A 11 -9.58 -45.28 7.21
N ARG A 12 -10.39 -45.80 8.14
CA ARG A 12 -10.45 -45.32 9.52
C ARG A 12 -9.03 -45.35 10.09
N LEU A 13 -8.40 -44.18 10.21
CA LEU A 13 -7.22 -43.98 11.03
C LEU A 13 -7.53 -44.54 12.42
N LYS A 14 -6.86 -45.66 12.74
CA LYS A 14 -6.85 -46.26 14.08
C LYS A 14 -6.66 -45.15 15.10
N LYS A 15 -7.50 -45.21 16.15
CA LYS A 15 -7.36 -44.52 17.44
C LYS A 15 -6.00 -43.85 17.56
N ILE A 16 -6.00 -42.53 17.38
CA ILE A 16 -4.93 -41.68 17.90
C ILE A 16 -4.88 -42.02 19.40
N GLU A 17 -3.86 -42.80 19.78
CA GLU A 17 -3.47 -42.94 21.16
C GLU A 17 -3.48 -41.54 21.76
N LYS A 18 -4.18 -41.38 22.88
CA LYS A 18 -4.10 -40.18 23.71
C LYS A 18 -2.62 -39.85 23.86
N GLN A 19 -2.12 -38.93 23.04
CA GLN A 19 -0.82 -38.32 23.25
C GLN A 19 -0.94 -37.67 24.61
N LYS A 20 -0.36 -38.35 25.61
CA LYS A 20 -0.02 -37.76 26.89
C LYS A 20 0.56 -36.41 26.54
N TYR A 21 -0.12 -35.33 26.96
CA TYR A 21 0.44 -33.99 27.01
C TYR A 21 1.70 -34.09 27.90
N LYS A 22 2.84 -34.50 27.31
CA LYS A 22 4.14 -34.12 27.83
C LYS A 22 4.13 -32.62 27.69
N LYS A 23 3.96 -31.91 28.82
CA LYS A 23 4.33 -30.50 28.94
C LYS A 23 5.72 -30.37 28.33
N SER A 24 5.79 -29.92 27.08
CA SER A 24 7.05 -29.47 26.51
C SER A 24 7.39 -28.23 27.33
N VAL A 25 8.30 -28.41 28.28
CA VAL A 25 8.80 -27.29 29.06
C VAL A 25 9.36 -26.32 28.04
N ASN A 26 8.80 -25.11 28.02
CA ASN A 26 9.03 -24.12 26.99
C ASN A 26 10.52 -23.76 27.01
N LEU A 27 11.31 -24.32 26.09
CA LEU A 27 12.78 -24.28 26.11
C LEU A 27 13.30 -22.83 26.25
N LYS A 28 12.61 -21.89 25.60
CA LYS A 28 12.89 -20.45 25.67
C LYS A 28 12.69 -19.85 27.06
N SER A 29 11.70 -20.33 27.82
CA SER A 29 11.46 -19.88 29.19
C SER A 29 12.53 -20.40 30.15
N ILE A 30 13.03 -21.63 29.94
CA ILE A 30 14.14 -22.19 30.73
C ILE A 30 15.43 -21.41 30.45
N VAL A 31 15.72 -21.11 29.17
CA VAL A 31 16.91 -20.34 28.80
C VAL A 31 16.88 -18.95 29.46
N ASN A 32 15.74 -18.26 29.43
CA ASN A 32 15.60 -16.97 30.11
C ASN A 32 15.78 -17.09 31.63
N MET A 33 15.25 -18.14 32.27
CA MET A 33 15.49 -18.42 33.70
C MET A 33 16.99 -18.52 34.00
N ILE A 34 17.73 -19.28 33.19
CA ILE A 34 19.18 -19.46 33.37
C ILE A 34 19.92 -18.13 33.18
N ILE A 35 19.55 -17.34 32.17
CA ILE A 35 20.18 -16.04 31.91
C ILE A 35 19.99 -15.08 33.08
N PHE A 36 18.76 -14.93 33.60
CA PHE A 36 18.49 -14.05 34.74
C PHE A 36 19.16 -14.55 36.03
N PHE A 37 19.24 -15.86 36.25
CA PHE A 37 19.97 -16.44 37.37
C PHE A 37 21.46 -16.09 37.31
N MET A 38 22.09 -16.36 36.15
CA MET A 38 23.53 -16.16 35.95
C MET A 38 23.91 -14.67 35.99
N SER A 39 23.08 -13.78 35.43
CA SER A 39 23.34 -12.35 35.51
C SER A 39 23.20 -11.83 36.94
N SER A 40 22.17 -12.25 37.69
CA SER A 40 22.00 -11.86 39.10
C SER A 40 23.16 -12.34 39.98
N PHE A 41 23.65 -13.56 39.74
CA PHE A 41 24.82 -14.12 40.40
C PHE A 41 26.08 -13.28 40.13
N LEU A 42 26.39 -13.02 38.86
CA LEU A 42 27.60 -12.28 38.49
C LEU A 42 27.56 -10.81 38.94
N VAL A 43 26.45 -10.12 38.73
CA VAL A 43 26.32 -8.69 39.09
C VAL A 43 26.43 -8.50 40.61
N SER A 44 25.93 -9.43 41.42
CA SER A 44 26.09 -9.38 42.88
C SER A 44 27.54 -9.58 43.36
N ARG A 45 28.44 -10.09 42.51
CA ARG A 45 29.87 -10.25 42.82
C ARG A 45 30.71 -9.00 42.56
N VAL A 46 30.13 -7.92 42.05
CA VAL A 46 30.87 -6.69 41.77
C VAL A 46 31.01 -5.88 43.06
N ILE A 47 32.26 -5.71 43.51
CA ILE A 47 32.60 -4.93 44.71
C ILE A 47 32.84 -3.47 44.29
N PHE A 48 32.29 -2.56 45.08
CA PHE A 48 32.50 -1.12 45.03
C PHE A 48 33.41 -0.67 46.19
N ILE A 49 33.81 0.60 46.17
CA ILE A 49 34.71 1.22 47.16
C ILE A 49 34.26 0.89 48.61
N ASN A 50 35.22 0.60 49.49
CA ASN A 50 35.01 0.24 50.90
C ASN A 50 34.17 -1.04 51.13
N ASN A 51 34.37 -2.09 50.31
CA ASN A 51 33.73 -3.41 50.45
C ASN A 51 32.19 -3.39 50.37
N MET A 52 31.62 -2.37 49.72
CA MET A 52 30.17 -2.27 49.43
C MET A 52 29.86 -3.01 48.12
N ALA A 53 28.66 -3.55 47.94
CA ALA A 53 28.30 -4.27 46.71
C ALA A 53 26.86 -3.93 46.24
N PRO A 54 26.60 -2.68 45.81
CA PRO A 54 25.26 -2.16 45.52
C PRO A 54 24.63 -2.68 44.22
N PHE A 55 25.43 -3.27 43.31
CA PHE A 55 24.98 -3.62 41.96
C PHE A 55 23.96 -4.77 41.94
N GLY A 56 24.12 -5.78 42.80
CA GLY A 56 23.18 -6.91 42.89
C GLY A 56 21.78 -6.47 43.36
N ILE A 57 21.74 -5.55 44.32
CA ILE A 57 20.50 -4.94 44.86
C ILE A 57 19.80 -4.12 43.76
N ALA A 58 20.54 -3.28 43.05
CA ALA A 58 20.01 -2.48 41.94
C ALA A 58 19.43 -3.35 40.80
N PHE A 59 20.09 -4.47 40.48
CA PHE A 59 19.63 -5.43 39.49
C PHE A 59 18.31 -6.10 39.91
N LEU A 60 18.20 -6.55 41.17
CA LEU A 60 17.00 -7.20 41.70
C LEU A 60 15.81 -6.23 41.77
N LEU A 61 16.07 -4.97 42.15
CA LEU A 61 15.08 -3.88 42.09
C LEU A 61 14.53 -3.71 40.68
N SER A 62 15.38 -3.71 39.65
CA SER A 62 14.95 -3.54 38.25
C SER A 62 14.01 -4.64 37.79
N ILE A 63 14.28 -5.90 38.15
CA ILE A 63 13.46 -7.06 37.78
C ILE A 63 12.11 -7.01 38.50
N SER A 64 12.09 -6.59 39.77
CA SER A 64 10.87 -6.52 40.58
C SER A 64 9.81 -5.59 39.97
N ARG A 65 10.22 -4.57 39.21
CA ARG A 65 9.31 -3.59 38.60
C ARG A 65 8.66 -4.07 37.31
N GLN A 66 9.29 -5.03 36.63
CA GLN A 66 8.78 -5.49 35.35
C GLN A 66 7.79 -6.64 35.57
N LYS A 67 6.49 -6.35 35.48
CA LYS A 67 5.38 -7.29 35.76
C LYS A 67 5.49 -8.63 35.01
N GLU A 68 6.05 -8.62 33.80
CA GLU A 68 6.27 -9.84 32.99
C GLU A 68 7.41 -10.72 33.53
N TYR A 69 8.45 -10.12 34.13
CA TYR A 69 9.63 -10.82 34.63
C TYR A 69 9.53 -11.19 36.12
N ASN A 70 8.43 -10.87 36.78
CA ASN A 70 8.19 -11.26 38.18
C ASN A 70 8.31 -12.79 38.40
N LYS A 71 8.04 -13.61 37.37
CA LYS A 71 8.25 -15.07 37.39
C LYS A 71 9.73 -15.47 37.61
N TYR A 72 10.67 -14.61 37.24
CA TYR A 72 12.10 -14.85 37.37
C TYR A 72 12.70 -14.20 38.62
N LEU A 73 11.93 -13.37 39.34
CA LEU A 73 12.42 -12.62 40.51
C LEU A 73 12.96 -13.52 41.60
N PHE A 74 12.23 -14.59 41.94
CA PHE A 74 12.68 -15.55 42.96
C PHE A 74 14.01 -16.22 42.57
N LEU A 75 14.14 -16.60 41.30
CA LEU A 75 15.37 -17.22 40.81
C LEU A 75 16.54 -16.23 40.79
N SER A 76 16.29 -14.98 40.39
CA SER A 76 17.26 -13.89 40.46
C SER A 76 17.73 -13.66 41.90
N ALA A 77 16.81 -13.65 42.86
CA ALA A 77 17.12 -13.49 44.28
C ALA A 77 18.03 -14.61 44.80
N VAL A 78 17.73 -15.87 44.47
CA VAL A 78 18.60 -17.00 44.81
C VAL A 78 19.99 -16.84 44.18
N GLY A 79 20.06 -16.40 42.92
CA GLY A 79 21.33 -16.11 42.24
C GLY A 79 22.15 -15.04 42.97
N SER A 80 21.52 -13.93 43.38
CA SER A 80 22.20 -12.85 44.11
C SER A 80 22.65 -13.28 45.51
N VAL A 81 21.86 -14.07 46.23
CA VAL A 81 22.28 -14.63 47.53
C VAL A 81 23.55 -15.49 47.37
N ILE A 82 23.57 -16.38 46.38
CA ILE A 82 24.72 -17.24 46.10
C ILE A 82 25.94 -16.40 45.71
N GLY A 83 25.76 -15.31 44.95
CA GLY A 83 26.86 -14.42 44.56
C GLY A 83 27.45 -13.64 45.74
N TYR A 84 26.62 -13.10 46.64
CA TYR A 84 27.11 -12.47 47.87
C TYR A 84 27.81 -13.45 48.80
N ILE A 85 27.32 -14.69 48.91
CA ILE A 85 27.99 -15.76 49.68
C ILE A 85 29.35 -16.11 49.08
N SER A 86 29.49 -16.10 47.74
CA SER A 86 30.76 -16.36 47.07
C SER A 86 31.87 -15.36 47.43
N LEU A 87 31.52 -14.20 47.99
CA LEU A 87 32.46 -13.15 48.40
C LEU A 87 32.62 -13.05 49.92
N LYS A 88 32.36 -14.14 50.65
CA LYS A 88 32.32 -14.19 52.12
C LYS A 88 33.54 -13.55 52.82
N ASN A 89 34.71 -13.52 52.17
CA ASN A 89 35.95 -13.01 52.74
C ASN A 89 36.26 -11.54 52.40
N ASN A 90 35.59 -10.95 51.40
CA ASN A 90 35.93 -9.64 50.84
C ASN A 90 34.87 -8.56 51.07
N ILE A 91 33.65 -8.92 51.51
CA ILE A 91 32.56 -7.97 51.78
C ILE A 91 32.41 -7.79 53.29
N GLY A 92 32.33 -6.54 53.75
CA GLY A 92 32.22 -6.21 55.18
C GLY A 92 30.87 -6.58 55.82
N TYR A 93 29.77 -6.53 55.06
CA TYR A 93 28.40 -6.63 55.60
C TYR A 93 27.48 -7.56 54.78
N ILE A 94 27.82 -8.84 54.70
CA ILE A 94 27.04 -9.83 53.91
C ILE A 94 25.61 -10.01 54.45
N SER A 95 25.44 -9.97 55.78
CA SER A 95 24.12 -10.09 56.44
C SER A 95 23.16 -8.96 56.06
N LEU A 96 23.67 -7.76 55.81
CA LEU A 96 22.86 -6.62 55.34
C LEU A 96 22.33 -6.87 53.93
N ASN A 97 23.20 -7.27 52.99
CA ASN A 97 22.81 -7.53 51.60
C ASN A 97 21.77 -8.66 51.47
N ILE A 98 21.87 -9.69 52.32
CA ILE A 98 20.88 -10.79 52.33
C ILE A 98 19.53 -10.30 52.87
N LEU A 99 19.53 -9.44 53.89
CA LEU A 99 18.32 -8.84 54.45
C LEU A 99 17.62 -7.95 53.41
N GLU A 100 18.39 -7.15 52.67
CA GLU A 100 17.87 -6.31 51.57
C GLU A 100 17.26 -7.13 50.41
N ILE A 101 17.87 -8.26 50.04
CA ILE A 101 17.28 -9.16 49.05
C ILE A 101 15.93 -9.72 49.54
N ALA A 102 15.86 -10.11 50.81
CA ALA A 102 14.62 -10.59 51.40
C ALA A 102 13.53 -9.50 51.40
N THR A 103 13.90 -8.25 51.68
CA THR A 103 12.94 -7.14 51.78
C THR A 103 12.44 -6.69 50.41
N ILE A 104 13.30 -6.69 49.38
CA ILE A 104 12.89 -6.40 47.99
C ILE A 104 11.98 -7.51 47.43
N THR A 105 12.30 -8.77 47.69
CA THR A 105 11.45 -9.88 47.25
C THR A 105 10.10 -9.86 47.97
N LEU A 106 10.07 -9.67 49.29
CA LEU A 106 8.83 -9.60 50.07
C LEU A 106 7.95 -8.40 49.65
N SER A 107 8.53 -7.21 49.51
CA SER A 107 7.82 -5.99 49.11
C SER A 107 7.24 -6.09 47.70
N SER A 108 7.90 -6.79 46.77
CA SER A 108 7.38 -7.01 45.42
C SER A 108 6.09 -7.87 45.39
N TYR A 109 5.94 -8.80 46.35
CA TYR A 109 4.74 -9.62 46.49
C TYR A 109 3.61 -8.86 47.21
N ILE A 110 3.94 -8.08 48.25
CA ILE A 110 2.97 -7.32 49.05
C ILE A 110 2.40 -6.14 48.26
N PHE A 111 3.24 -5.34 47.59
CA PHE A 111 2.83 -4.11 46.90
C PHE A 111 2.46 -4.30 45.42
N LYS A 112 1.98 -5.49 45.05
CA LYS A 112 1.64 -5.83 43.65
C LYS A 112 0.57 -4.92 43.02
N ASN A 113 -0.27 -4.30 43.85
CA ASN A 113 -1.42 -3.48 43.42
C ASN A 113 -1.19 -1.95 43.50
N VAL A 114 0.00 -1.49 43.91
CA VAL A 114 0.30 -0.05 44.02
C VAL A 114 0.89 0.49 42.71
N GLU A 115 0.66 1.76 42.41
CA GLU A 115 1.30 2.47 41.29
C GLU A 115 2.84 2.36 41.34
N ASP A 116 3.46 2.05 40.19
CA ASP A 116 4.88 1.72 40.11
C ASP A 116 5.80 2.83 40.64
N LYS A 117 5.46 4.11 40.42
CA LYS A 117 6.24 5.27 40.93
C LYS A 117 6.23 5.37 42.45
N LYS A 118 5.05 5.27 43.10
CA LYS A 118 4.92 5.35 44.56
C LYS A 118 5.58 4.16 45.25
N ASN A 119 5.41 2.97 44.67
CA ASN A 119 6.02 1.75 45.20
C ASN A 119 7.56 1.80 45.13
N THR A 120 8.14 2.39 44.08
CA THR A 120 9.59 2.56 43.97
C THR A 120 10.15 3.46 45.08
N ILE A 121 9.49 4.57 45.39
CA ILE A 121 9.90 5.48 46.48
C ILE A 121 9.82 4.79 47.85
N ILE A 122 8.75 4.03 48.10
CA ILE A 122 8.55 3.29 49.36
C ILE A 122 9.69 2.29 49.58
N ILE A 123 10.07 1.53 48.55
CA ILE A 123 11.16 0.54 48.66
C ILE A 123 12.50 1.21 48.94
N TYR A 124 12.81 2.34 48.30
CA TYR A 124 14.03 3.08 48.61
C TYR A 124 14.08 3.58 50.06
N MET A 125 12.95 4.04 50.61
CA MET A 125 12.86 4.45 52.02
C MET A 125 13.05 3.26 52.97
N ILE A 126 12.53 2.09 52.63
CA ILE A 126 12.72 0.85 53.42
C ILE A 126 14.19 0.45 53.42
N ILE A 127 14.85 0.41 52.25
CA ILE A 127 16.28 0.10 52.13
C ILE A 127 17.12 1.12 52.93
N TYR A 128 16.75 2.41 52.91
CA TYR A 128 17.45 3.44 53.68
C TYR A 128 17.41 3.18 55.18
N LEU A 129 16.21 2.88 55.69
CA LEU A 129 16.00 2.59 57.10
C LEU A 129 16.71 1.30 57.52
N GLU A 130 16.74 0.28 56.67
CA GLU A 130 17.46 -0.99 56.91
C GLU A 130 18.97 -0.77 57.02
N ILE A 131 19.57 -0.06 56.06
CA ILE A 131 21.00 0.27 56.07
C ILE A 131 21.35 1.10 57.30
N PHE A 132 20.55 2.12 57.59
CA PHE A 132 20.76 3.01 58.73
C PHE A 132 20.69 2.26 60.07
N ALA A 133 19.64 1.44 60.26
CA ALA A 133 19.49 0.62 61.45
C ALA A 133 20.63 -0.39 61.60
N TYR A 134 21.01 -1.06 60.52
CA TYR A 134 22.09 -2.03 60.54
C TYR A 134 23.44 -1.41 60.93
N LYS A 135 23.77 -0.22 60.40
CA LYS A 135 25.02 0.48 60.70
C LYS A 135 25.12 0.94 62.17
N ILE A 136 23.99 1.27 62.80
CA ILE A 136 23.93 1.63 64.22
C ILE A 136 23.96 0.39 65.12
N PHE A 137 23.05 -0.58 64.89
CA PHE A 137 22.83 -1.68 65.81
C PHE A 137 23.85 -2.81 65.67
N VAL A 138 24.26 -3.14 64.44
CA VAL A 138 25.15 -4.28 64.16
C VAL A 138 26.59 -3.80 63.99
N ALA A 139 26.82 -2.79 63.16
CA ALA A 139 28.17 -2.29 62.90
C ALA A 139 28.72 -1.35 63.98
N LYS A 140 27.88 -0.86 64.92
CA LYS A 140 28.22 0.04 66.03
C LYS A 140 29.00 1.29 65.58
N ILE A 141 28.66 1.83 64.42
CA ILE A 141 29.25 3.06 63.88
C ILE A 141 28.56 4.29 64.50
N SER A 142 29.25 5.43 64.60
CA SER A 142 28.64 6.68 65.06
C SER A 142 27.43 7.07 64.21
N THR A 143 26.42 7.69 64.82
CA THR A 143 25.17 8.08 64.16
C THR A 143 25.40 8.96 62.94
N THR A 144 26.36 9.88 63.00
CA THR A 144 26.72 10.76 61.85
C THR A 144 27.30 9.97 60.68
N MET A 145 28.21 9.03 60.94
CA MET A 145 28.81 8.18 59.90
C MET A 145 27.80 7.16 59.33
N ALA A 146 26.85 6.70 60.14
CA ALA A 146 25.77 5.83 59.68
C ALA A 146 24.83 6.53 58.69
N ILE A 147 24.45 7.79 58.97
CA ILE A 147 23.65 8.61 58.04
C ILE A 147 24.40 8.82 56.73
N LEU A 148 25.64 9.29 56.80
CA LEU A 148 26.46 9.55 55.61
C LEU A 148 26.64 8.28 54.76
N GLY A 149 26.95 7.15 55.41
CA GLY A 149 27.08 5.87 54.74
C GLY A 149 25.79 5.38 54.08
N ALA A 150 24.63 5.57 54.72
CA ALA A 150 23.34 5.18 54.14
C ALA A 150 22.95 6.08 52.95
N THR A 151 23.19 7.39 53.05
CA THR A 151 22.95 8.32 51.94
C THR A 151 23.83 8.02 50.73
N PHE A 152 25.08 7.63 50.97
CA PHE A 152 26.02 7.30 49.90
C PHE A 152 25.62 6.02 49.15
N GLU A 153 25.29 4.94 49.88
CA GLU A 153 24.90 3.67 49.27
C GLU A 153 23.64 3.80 48.42
N ILE A 154 22.61 4.50 48.90
CA ILE A 154 21.39 4.76 48.10
C ILE A 154 21.66 5.70 46.94
N GLY A 155 22.52 6.69 47.13
CA GLY A 155 23.00 7.56 46.06
C GLY A 155 23.66 6.79 44.92
N CYS A 156 24.30 5.64 45.20
CA CYS A 156 24.83 4.75 44.18
C CYS A 156 23.76 3.81 43.58
N ILE A 157 22.91 3.20 44.40
CA ILE A 157 21.90 2.23 43.94
C ILE A 157 20.92 2.89 42.95
N PHE A 158 20.50 4.13 43.20
CA PHE A 158 19.46 4.80 42.41
C PHE A 158 19.83 5.00 40.93
N PRO A 159 20.96 5.63 40.56
CA PRO A 159 21.37 5.77 39.16
C PRO A 159 21.59 4.41 38.47
N ILE A 160 22.20 3.45 39.17
CA ILE A 160 22.48 2.11 38.63
C ILE A 160 21.17 1.39 38.31
N TYR A 161 20.18 1.46 39.20
CA TYR A 161 18.85 0.89 38.97
C TYR A 161 18.19 1.46 37.71
N TYR A 162 18.25 2.79 37.49
CA TYR A 162 17.67 3.41 36.30
C TYR A 162 18.35 2.94 35.01
N ILE A 163 19.68 2.88 34.99
CA ILE A 163 20.46 2.40 33.84
C ILE A 163 20.11 0.94 33.53
N ILE A 164 20.05 0.08 34.56
CA ILE A 164 19.71 -1.34 34.38
C ILE A 164 18.28 -1.49 33.88
N ASN A 165 17.31 -0.77 34.47
CA ASN A 165 15.92 -0.86 34.05
C ASN A 165 15.73 -0.39 32.61
N TYR A 166 16.39 0.70 32.21
CA TYR A 166 16.36 1.21 30.84
C TYR A 166 16.95 0.19 29.85
N SER A 167 18.08 -0.43 30.21
CA SER A 167 18.71 -1.50 29.43
C SER A 167 17.82 -2.75 29.26
N ILE A 168 17.15 -3.22 30.32
CA ILE A 168 16.27 -4.40 30.22
C ILE A 168 15.09 -4.13 29.27
N LEU A 169 14.54 -2.91 29.27
CA LEU A 169 13.53 -2.49 28.30
C LEU A 169 14.08 -2.51 26.87
N CYS A 170 15.33 -2.10 26.67
CA CYS A 170 16.02 -2.18 25.38
C CYS A 170 16.19 -3.63 24.90
N PHE A 171 16.65 -4.54 25.78
CA PHE A 171 16.79 -5.97 25.47
C PHE A 171 15.46 -6.63 25.06
N LYS A 172 14.32 -6.17 25.62
CA LYS A 172 12.99 -6.64 25.23
C LYS A 172 12.66 -6.33 23.77
N ASN A 173 13.18 -5.23 23.22
CA ASN A 173 12.83 -4.74 21.89
C ASN A 173 13.75 -5.26 20.76
N ILE A 174 14.73 -6.14 21.03
CA ILE A 174 15.77 -6.53 20.05
C ILE A 174 15.18 -7.17 18.78
N ASN A 175 14.13 -7.98 18.94
CA ASN A 175 13.46 -8.64 17.81
C ASN A 175 12.38 -7.77 17.14
N THR A 176 12.31 -6.48 17.46
CA THR A 176 11.31 -5.56 16.89
C THR A 176 11.97 -4.59 15.90
N SER A 177 11.15 -3.92 15.09
CA SER A 177 11.62 -2.85 14.19
C SER A 177 11.98 -1.55 14.94
N HIS A 178 12.33 -1.64 16.22
CA HIS A 178 12.79 -0.50 17.00
C HIS A 178 14.18 -0.08 16.51
N LEU A 179 14.38 1.23 16.41
CA LEU A 179 15.64 1.83 16.04
C LEU A 179 16.35 2.23 17.33
N TYR A 180 17.50 1.63 17.60
CA TYR A 180 18.22 1.87 18.84
C TYR A 180 18.96 3.20 18.82
N SER A 181 18.79 4.02 19.86
CA SER A 181 19.60 5.22 20.04
C SER A 181 20.99 4.88 20.57
N ASN A 182 21.96 5.79 20.41
CA ASN A 182 23.30 5.61 20.96
C ASN A 182 23.28 5.47 22.50
N GLU A 183 22.37 6.18 23.18
CA GLU A 183 22.18 6.08 24.64
C GLU A 183 21.66 4.70 25.06
N GLU A 184 20.72 4.14 24.30
CA GLU A 184 20.20 2.79 24.55
C GLU A 184 21.31 1.74 24.43
N ILE A 185 22.18 1.86 23.42
CA ILE A 185 23.31 0.96 23.22
C ILE A 185 24.33 1.08 24.37
N VAL A 186 24.63 2.30 24.80
CA VAL A 186 25.52 2.55 25.94
C VAL A 186 24.92 1.94 27.21
N SER A 187 23.62 2.09 27.46
CA SER A 187 22.96 1.50 28.64
C SER A 187 22.99 -0.03 28.63
N MET A 188 22.75 -0.66 27.47
CA MET A 188 22.87 -2.12 27.30
C MET A 188 24.29 -2.60 27.59
N ALA A 189 25.28 -1.86 27.10
CA ALA A 189 26.67 -2.21 27.31
C ALA A 189 27.12 -2.02 28.76
N ILE A 190 26.66 -1.00 29.49
CA ILE A 190 26.94 -0.82 30.92
C ILE A 190 26.39 -2.01 31.73
N THR A 191 25.19 -2.51 31.40
CA THR A 191 24.68 -3.69 32.09
C THR A 191 25.46 -4.96 31.78
N LEU A 192 25.93 -5.10 30.54
CA LEU A 192 26.73 -6.24 30.14
C LEU A 192 28.15 -6.18 30.76
N SER A 193 28.74 -4.99 30.90
CA SER A 193 30.01 -4.82 31.61
C SER A 193 29.92 -5.15 33.10
N LEU A 194 28.79 -4.83 33.76
CA LEU A 194 28.53 -5.27 35.14
C LEU A 194 28.48 -6.80 35.26
N VAL A 195 27.85 -7.49 34.30
CA VAL A 195 27.82 -8.96 34.27
C VAL A 195 29.23 -9.54 34.09
N VAL A 196 30.03 -8.96 33.19
CA VAL A 196 31.40 -9.45 32.92
C VAL A 196 32.33 -9.21 34.11
N SER A 197 32.26 -8.03 34.74
CA SER A 197 33.07 -7.70 35.92
C SER A 197 32.83 -8.65 37.11
N GLY A 198 31.63 -9.23 37.20
CA GLY A 198 31.30 -10.27 38.19
C GLY A 198 32.15 -11.55 38.12
N THR A 199 32.93 -11.74 37.04
CA THR A 199 33.89 -12.86 36.89
C THR A 199 35.23 -12.60 37.59
N TRP A 200 35.36 -11.50 38.33
CA TRP A 200 36.56 -11.14 39.07
C TRP A 200 37.03 -12.27 40.00
N GLY A 201 38.35 -12.52 39.99
CA GLY A 201 39.01 -13.59 40.75
C GLY A 201 38.93 -14.98 40.12
N ALA A 202 38.26 -15.16 38.97
CA ALA A 202 38.25 -16.43 38.24
C ALA A 202 39.48 -16.54 37.31
N ASN A 203 40.52 -17.25 37.77
CA ASN A 203 41.71 -17.54 36.99
C ASN A 203 41.68 -19.01 36.51
N VAL A 204 41.73 -19.22 35.20
CA VAL A 204 41.84 -20.55 34.59
C VAL A 204 43.20 -20.67 33.94
N ALA A 205 44.03 -21.63 34.37
CA ALA A 205 45.39 -21.84 33.84
C ALA A 205 46.26 -20.55 33.83
N GLY A 206 46.07 -19.67 34.81
CA GLY A 206 46.78 -18.40 34.91
C GLY A 206 46.26 -17.28 34.00
N ILE A 207 45.16 -17.46 33.28
CA ILE A 207 44.48 -16.43 32.48
C ILE A 207 43.33 -15.82 33.30
N ASN A 208 43.25 -14.49 33.33
CA ASN A 208 42.14 -13.78 33.96
C ASN A 208 40.93 -13.77 33.02
N LEU A 209 39.86 -14.44 33.44
CA LEU A 209 38.64 -14.61 32.64
C LEU A 209 37.94 -13.25 32.39
N MET A 210 37.99 -12.34 33.36
CA MET A 210 37.42 -11.00 33.25
C MET A 210 38.03 -10.24 32.09
N ASN A 211 39.36 -10.27 31.97
CA ASN A 211 40.08 -9.56 30.92
C ASN A 211 39.77 -10.13 29.54
N LEU A 212 39.78 -11.46 29.42
CA LEU A 212 39.51 -12.16 28.16
C LEU A 212 38.10 -11.85 27.63
N ILE A 213 37.08 -11.91 28.49
CA ILE A 213 35.70 -11.59 28.09
C ILE A 213 35.56 -10.10 27.75
N SER A 214 36.23 -9.22 28.50
CA SER A 214 36.18 -7.77 28.24
C SER A 214 36.80 -7.40 26.90
N ILE A 215 37.98 -7.94 26.59
CA ILE A 215 38.69 -7.68 25.33
C ILE A 215 37.88 -8.21 24.14
N THR A 216 37.35 -9.44 24.22
CA THR A 216 36.52 -10.02 23.16
C THR A 216 35.26 -9.19 22.92
N MET A 217 34.58 -8.74 23.98
CA MET A 217 33.38 -7.92 23.87
C MET A 217 33.66 -6.57 23.21
N ILE A 218 34.74 -5.88 23.60
CA ILE A 218 35.12 -4.59 23.01
C ILE A 218 35.44 -4.74 21.52
N LEU A 219 36.17 -5.80 21.14
CA LEU A 219 36.48 -6.12 19.74
C LEU A 219 35.21 -6.37 18.91
N ILE A 220 34.28 -7.17 19.42
CA ILE A 220 33.02 -7.46 18.73
C ILE A 220 32.23 -6.16 18.51
N ILE A 221 32.13 -5.31 19.53
CA ILE A 221 31.33 -4.08 19.43
C ILE A 221 32.05 -3.02 18.58
N GLY A 222 33.38 -2.95 18.63
CA GLY A 222 34.21 -2.14 17.71
C GLY A 222 33.93 -2.48 16.26
N TYR A 223 33.89 -3.77 15.93
CA TYR A 223 33.58 -4.21 14.58
C TYR A 223 32.13 -3.98 14.17
N VAL A 224 31.16 -4.12 15.09
CA VAL A 224 29.73 -4.00 14.76
C VAL A 224 29.26 -2.53 14.70
N LYS A 225 29.64 -1.70 15.67
CA LYS A 225 29.10 -0.34 15.87
C LYS A 225 30.07 0.80 15.56
N GLY A 226 31.37 0.52 15.48
CA GLY A 226 32.40 1.52 15.22
C GLY A 226 32.97 2.19 16.48
N SER A 227 33.82 3.20 16.28
CA SER A 227 34.71 3.78 17.30
C SER A 227 34.00 4.42 18.50
N THR A 228 32.94 5.21 18.28
CA THR A 228 32.26 5.96 19.35
C THR A 228 31.64 5.03 20.38
N SER A 229 30.93 3.99 19.92
CA SER A 229 30.31 3.01 20.81
C SER A 229 31.36 2.14 21.50
N ALA A 230 32.37 1.65 20.76
CA ALA A 230 33.41 0.80 21.35
C ALA A 230 34.29 1.52 22.37
N SER A 231 34.59 2.80 22.15
CA SER A 231 35.29 3.64 23.13
C SER A 231 34.45 3.84 24.39
N ALA A 232 33.17 4.24 24.26
CA ALA A 232 32.28 4.43 25.41
C ALA A 232 32.14 3.15 26.26
N ILE A 233 32.05 2.00 25.59
CA ILE A 233 31.95 0.69 26.25
C ILE A 233 33.28 0.28 26.86
N GLY A 234 34.40 0.55 26.19
CA GLY A 234 35.74 0.35 26.71
C GLY A 234 35.99 1.16 27.99
N VAL A 235 35.57 2.43 28.02
CA VAL A 235 35.66 3.30 29.20
C VAL A 235 34.76 2.79 30.32
N ALA A 236 33.50 2.44 30.02
CA ALA A 236 32.58 1.90 31.03
C ALA A 236 33.07 0.57 31.61
N MET A 237 33.53 -0.35 30.75
CA MET A 237 34.12 -1.63 31.15
C MET A 237 35.39 -1.42 31.96
N GLY A 238 36.26 -0.50 31.53
CA GLY A 238 37.50 -0.17 32.24
C GLY A 238 37.26 0.44 33.61
N ALA A 239 36.25 1.30 33.75
CA ALA A 239 35.85 1.87 35.04
C ALA A 239 35.34 0.78 35.99
N ILE A 240 34.44 -0.08 35.52
CA ILE A 240 33.83 -1.13 36.36
C ILE A 240 34.86 -2.24 36.70
N ALA A 241 35.60 -2.75 35.71
CA ALA A 241 36.63 -3.76 35.92
C ALA A 241 37.79 -3.23 36.77
N GLY A 242 38.16 -1.97 36.56
CA GLY A 242 39.23 -1.28 37.29
C GLY A 242 38.91 -1.03 38.76
N LEU A 243 37.62 -0.88 39.13
CA LEU A 243 37.19 -0.82 40.53
C LEU A 243 37.45 -2.15 41.25
N GLY A 244 37.32 -3.29 40.56
CA GLY A 244 37.59 -4.61 41.15
C GLY A 244 39.08 -4.93 41.32
N SER A 245 39.95 -4.40 40.46
CA SER A 245 41.39 -4.69 40.44
C SER A 245 42.27 -3.63 41.10
N ASN A 246 41.68 -2.60 41.71
CA ASN A 246 42.36 -1.47 42.38
C ASN A 246 43.21 -0.57 41.47
N ASN A 247 43.14 -0.73 40.14
CA ASN A 247 43.93 -0.02 39.13
C ASN A 247 43.04 0.66 38.05
N MET A 248 42.06 1.46 38.49
CA MET A 248 41.04 2.06 37.62
C MET A 248 41.58 2.82 36.40
N MET A 249 42.62 3.65 36.58
CA MET A 249 43.17 4.48 35.50
C MET A 249 43.73 3.66 34.34
N ILE A 250 44.39 2.53 34.66
CA ILE A 250 45.03 1.65 33.67
C ILE A 250 43.98 0.93 32.82
N TYR A 251 42.95 0.38 33.47
CA TYR A 251 41.88 -0.36 32.78
C TYR A 251 41.06 0.54 31.86
N ILE A 252 40.73 1.75 32.29
CA ILE A 252 40.04 2.74 31.46
C ILE A 252 40.88 3.09 30.22
N SER A 253 42.17 3.34 30.42
CA SER A 253 43.07 3.75 29.33
C SER A 253 43.22 2.65 28.28
N ILE A 254 43.46 1.41 28.69
CA ILE A 254 43.65 0.28 27.75
C ILE A 254 42.35 -0.02 27.01
N TYR A 255 41.25 -0.25 27.72
CA TYR A 255 40.00 -0.66 27.08
C TYR A 255 39.37 0.46 26.25
N GLY A 256 39.43 1.72 26.71
CA GLY A 256 38.94 2.87 25.97
C GLY A 256 39.73 3.10 24.66
N LEU A 257 41.07 3.16 24.74
CA LEU A 257 41.90 3.43 23.56
C LEU A 257 41.90 2.27 22.57
N CYS A 258 42.01 1.02 23.04
CA CYS A 258 41.94 -0.15 22.16
C CYS A 258 40.55 -0.30 21.51
N GLY A 259 39.47 0.05 22.23
CA GLY A 259 38.11 0.10 21.67
C GLY A 259 37.96 1.18 20.59
N LEU A 260 38.51 2.37 20.82
CA LEU A 260 38.50 3.46 19.84
C LEU A 260 39.24 3.06 18.56
N ILE A 261 40.49 2.58 18.67
CA ILE A 261 41.32 2.27 17.50
C ILE A 261 40.75 1.09 16.72
N SER A 262 40.28 0.03 17.39
CA SER A 262 39.63 -1.09 16.69
C SER A 262 38.36 -0.68 15.96
N GLY A 263 37.57 0.24 16.53
CA GLY A 263 36.37 0.75 15.89
C GLY A 263 36.62 1.68 14.70
N VAL A 264 37.75 2.40 14.65
CA VAL A 264 38.14 3.23 13.48
C VAL A 264 38.41 2.34 12.27
N PHE A 265 39.05 1.19 12.48
CA PHE A 265 39.39 0.27 11.39
C PHE A 265 38.24 -0.67 10.98
N LYS A 266 37.00 -0.45 11.46
CA LYS A 266 35.82 -1.27 11.13
C LYS A 266 35.66 -1.48 9.61
N GLU A 267 35.79 -0.40 8.83
CA GLU A 267 35.53 -0.39 7.38
C GLU A 267 36.56 -1.20 6.59
N THR A 268 37.78 -1.32 7.10
CA THR A 268 38.88 -2.08 6.46
C THR A 268 38.78 -3.60 6.66
N GLY A 269 37.78 -4.06 7.42
CA GLY A 269 37.44 -5.47 7.57
C GLY A 269 37.96 -6.13 8.85
N LYS A 270 37.54 -7.39 9.04
CA LYS A 270 37.75 -8.15 10.27
C LYS A 270 39.22 -8.36 10.63
N LEU A 271 40.07 -8.64 9.65
CA LEU A 271 41.51 -8.86 9.89
C LEU A 271 42.20 -7.58 10.38
N MET A 272 41.88 -6.44 9.76
CA MET A 272 42.54 -5.18 10.10
C MET A 272 42.12 -4.65 11.47
N THR A 273 40.85 -4.83 11.88
CA THR A 273 40.38 -4.49 13.23
C THR A 273 41.07 -5.29 14.34
N GLY A 274 41.35 -6.57 14.12
CA GLY A 274 42.08 -7.38 15.09
C GLY A 274 43.56 -7.02 15.18
N ILE A 275 44.22 -6.74 14.03
CA ILE A 275 45.62 -6.30 14.00
C ILE A 275 45.77 -4.93 14.68
N SER A 276 44.87 -3.98 14.40
CA SER A 276 44.92 -2.65 15.01
C SER A 276 44.73 -2.69 16.52
N TYR A 277 43.86 -3.57 17.03
CA TYR A 277 43.71 -3.80 18.47
C TYR A 277 44.99 -4.35 19.10
N LEU A 278 45.63 -5.35 18.47
CA LEU A 278 46.87 -5.95 18.97
C LEU A 278 48.01 -4.93 19.05
N VAL A 279 48.20 -4.14 18.00
CA VAL A 279 49.24 -3.10 17.94
C VAL A 279 48.98 -2.04 19.02
N SER A 280 47.74 -1.58 19.14
CA SER A 280 47.35 -0.59 20.16
C SER A 280 47.60 -1.09 21.57
N PHE A 281 47.26 -2.34 21.85
CA PHE A 281 47.48 -2.97 23.14
C PHE A 281 48.97 -3.12 23.46
N LEU A 282 49.80 -3.52 22.50
CA LEU A 282 51.24 -3.64 22.71
C LEU A 282 51.88 -2.28 23.04
N ILE A 283 51.54 -1.23 22.30
CA ILE A 283 52.04 0.13 22.55
C ILE A 283 51.71 0.57 23.99
N LEU A 284 50.44 0.41 24.40
CA LEU A 284 50.01 0.78 25.75
C LEU A 284 50.66 -0.08 26.83
N LYS A 285 50.85 -1.38 26.57
CA LYS A 285 51.50 -2.30 27.50
C LYS A 285 52.97 -1.93 27.75
N PHE A 286 53.72 -1.59 26.70
CA PHE A 286 55.11 -1.14 26.83
C PHE A 286 55.21 0.19 27.56
N TYR A 287 54.31 1.13 27.27
CA TYR A 287 54.33 2.46 27.87
C TYR A 287 54.00 2.46 29.37
N ALA A 288 52.96 1.73 29.77
CA ALA A 288 52.47 1.72 31.14
C ALA A 288 53.15 0.67 32.05
N ASN A 289 54.04 -0.17 31.49
CA ASN A 289 54.83 -1.18 32.20
C ASN A 289 54.00 -2.17 33.05
N ILE A 290 52.86 -2.63 32.51
CA ILE A 290 51.83 -3.40 33.22
C ILE A 290 52.01 -4.91 32.99
N ASN A 291 52.97 -5.51 33.70
CA ASN A 291 53.28 -6.94 33.50
C ASN A 291 52.32 -7.91 34.22
N TYR A 292 51.69 -7.49 35.31
CA TYR A 292 50.89 -8.37 36.16
C TYR A 292 49.38 -8.34 35.84
N ASP A 293 48.82 -7.18 35.47
CA ASP A 293 47.36 -7.05 35.29
C ASP A 293 46.87 -7.55 33.93
N PHE A 294 47.72 -7.55 32.89
CA PHE A 294 47.35 -7.94 31.53
C PHE A 294 48.38 -8.85 30.86
N LYS A 295 47.97 -10.07 30.51
CA LYS A 295 48.84 -11.03 29.79
C LYS A 295 48.63 -10.93 28.28
N ILE A 296 49.71 -11.00 27.50
CA ILE A 296 49.62 -10.96 26.01
C ILE A 296 48.80 -12.16 25.50
N ILE A 297 48.89 -13.30 26.19
CA ILE A 297 48.13 -14.51 25.90
C ILE A 297 46.62 -14.24 25.92
N GLU A 298 46.13 -13.36 26.80
CA GLU A 298 44.70 -13.02 26.89
C GLU A 298 44.19 -12.34 25.62
N VAL A 299 44.98 -11.42 25.06
CA VAL A 299 44.65 -10.71 23.83
C VAL A 299 44.73 -11.65 22.62
N LEU A 300 45.73 -12.53 22.57
CA LEU A 300 45.85 -13.51 21.50
C LEU A 300 44.66 -14.48 21.47
N ILE A 301 44.23 -14.98 22.63
CA ILE A 301 43.04 -15.84 22.72
C ILE A 301 41.78 -15.07 22.34
N ALA A 302 41.66 -13.81 22.77
CA ALA A 302 40.52 -12.97 22.41
C ALA A 302 40.42 -12.72 20.90
N LEU A 303 41.55 -12.50 20.23
CA LEU A 303 41.61 -12.37 18.77
C LEU A 303 41.26 -13.67 18.06
N ALA A 304 41.74 -14.81 18.57
CA ALA A 304 41.37 -16.11 18.02
C ALA A 304 39.85 -16.35 18.12
N LEU A 305 39.24 -16.05 19.28
CA LEU A 305 37.79 -16.12 19.46
C LEU A 305 37.05 -15.19 18.50
N PHE A 306 37.52 -13.95 18.35
CA PHE A 306 36.95 -12.97 17.42
C PHE A 306 36.97 -13.50 15.98
N TYR A 307 38.08 -14.11 15.55
CA TYR A 307 38.23 -14.67 14.19
C TYR A 307 37.39 -15.92 13.93
N ILE A 308 37.20 -16.79 14.92
CA ILE A 308 36.38 -18.02 14.80
C ILE A 308 34.90 -17.71 14.55
N ILE A 309 34.39 -16.59 15.10
CA ILE A 309 32.96 -16.24 14.93
C ILE A 309 32.65 -15.94 13.45
N PRO A 310 31.69 -16.64 12.81
CA PRO A 310 31.39 -16.45 11.39
C PRO A 310 30.80 -15.07 11.10
N ASN A 311 31.14 -14.51 9.93
CA ASN A 311 30.66 -13.18 9.49
C ASN A 311 29.13 -13.04 9.47
N LYS A 312 28.40 -14.15 9.30
CA LYS A 312 26.93 -14.17 9.36
C LYS A 312 26.38 -13.67 10.71
N ILE A 313 27.07 -13.94 11.82
CA ILE A 313 26.65 -13.50 13.16
C ILE A 313 26.91 -11.99 13.30
N TYR A 314 28.07 -11.51 12.85
CA TYR A 314 28.39 -10.09 12.87
C TYR A 314 27.42 -9.27 12.01
N MET A 315 27.10 -9.74 10.80
CA MET A 315 26.13 -9.09 9.91
C MET A 315 24.73 -9.01 10.54
N LYS A 316 24.30 -10.06 11.25
CA LYS A 316 23.02 -10.05 11.96
C LYS A 316 23.01 -9.04 13.12
N MET A 317 24.09 -8.99 13.90
CA MET A 317 24.25 -8.02 14.99
C MET A 317 24.34 -6.59 14.46
N GLU A 318 25.06 -6.37 13.36
CA GLU A 318 25.14 -5.08 12.69
C GLU A 318 23.78 -4.63 12.18
N TYR A 319 23.01 -5.52 11.55
CA TYR A 319 21.65 -5.20 11.11
C TYR A 319 20.69 -4.85 12.26
N GLU A 320 20.75 -5.56 13.39
CA GLU A 320 19.85 -5.31 14.53
C GLU A 320 20.19 -4.03 15.28
N LEU A 321 21.49 -3.71 15.40
CA LEU A 321 21.97 -2.60 16.19
C LEU A 321 22.14 -1.33 15.36
N ASP A 322 22.56 -1.40 14.09
CA ASP A 322 22.85 -0.22 13.27
C ASP A 322 21.56 0.49 12.80
N TYR A 323 21.47 1.76 13.18
CA TYR A 323 20.30 2.61 12.94
C TYR A 323 20.10 2.82 11.43
N GLN A 324 21.20 3.08 10.70
CA GLN A 324 21.17 3.50 9.32
C GLN A 324 20.83 2.35 8.37
N LYS A 325 21.51 1.20 8.51
CA LYS A 325 21.24 0.00 7.70
C LYS A 325 19.84 -0.58 7.91
N LYS A 326 19.30 -0.48 9.13
CA LYS A 326 17.94 -0.93 9.43
C LYS A 326 16.88 0.02 8.86
N GLN A 327 17.17 1.32 8.79
CA GLN A 327 16.32 2.31 8.16
C GLN A 327 16.32 2.19 6.63
N GLU A 328 17.48 2.00 6.00
CA GLU A 328 17.62 1.85 4.55
C GLU A 328 16.84 0.65 4.01
N ASN A 329 16.95 -0.52 4.65
CA ASN A 329 16.21 -1.72 4.22
C ASN A 329 14.69 -1.59 4.47
N LEU A 330 14.26 -0.86 5.51
CA LEU A 330 12.85 -0.53 5.66
C LEU A 330 12.40 0.35 4.48
N GLN A 331 13.15 1.39 4.13
CA GLN A 331 12.82 2.31 3.04
C GLN A 331 12.83 1.65 1.65
N GLU A 332 13.78 0.76 1.34
CA GLU A 332 13.81 0.02 0.07
C GLU A 332 12.57 -0.86 -0.12
N ASN A 333 12.18 -1.61 0.91
CA ASN A 333 10.95 -2.41 0.87
C ASN A 333 9.69 -1.55 0.68
N TYR A 334 9.67 -0.32 1.18
CA TYR A 334 8.56 0.62 0.94
C TYR A 334 8.60 1.17 -0.49
N MET A 335 9.78 1.46 -1.04
CA MET A 335 9.93 1.98 -2.40
C MET A 335 9.47 0.98 -3.45
N ASP A 336 9.81 -0.30 -3.30
CA ASP A 336 9.36 -1.34 -4.23
C ASP A 336 7.84 -1.54 -4.18
N LYS A 337 7.23 -1.37 -3.00
CA LYS A 337 5.76 -1.39 -2.86
C LYS A 337 5.10 -0.20 -3.56
N ILE A 338 5.68 0.99 -3.45
CA ILE A 338 5.21 2.19 -4.16
C ILE A 338 5.31 1.98 -5.67
N LYS A 339 6.44 1.45 -6.15
CA LYS A 339 6.62 1.10 -7.58
C LYS A 339 5.53 0.13 -8.05
N GLY A 340 5.18 -0.88 -7.25
CA GLY A 340 4.09 -1.81 -7.59
C GLY A 340 2.74 -1.14 -7.79
N ILE A 341 2.36 -0.22 -6.89
CA ILE A 341 1.11 0.55 -7.02
C ILE A 341 1.13 1.43 -8.28
N ILE A 342 2.29 2.04 -8.59
CA ILE A 342 2.47 2.86 -9.79
C ILE A 342 2.35 2.01 -11.05
N THR A 343 2.99 0.84 -11.10
CA THR A 343 2.90 -0.05 -12.26
C THR A 343 1.47 -0.52 -12.50
N ASP A 344 0.70 -0.78 -11.44
CA ASP A 344 -0.71 -1.15 -11.57
C ASP A 344 -1.57 0.01 -12.09
N LYS A 345 -1.39 1.25 -11.58
CA LYS A 345 -2.09 2.44 -12.09
C LYS A 345 -1.74 2.71 -13.56
N LEU A 346 -0.46 2.64 -13.93
CA LEU A 346 0.02 2.81 -15.31
C LEU A 346 -0.47 1.69 -16.24
N GLY A 347 -0.55 0.46 -15.75
CA GLY A 347 -1.14 -0.67 -16.47
C GLY A 347 -2.61 -0.40 -16.81
N ASN A 348 -3.42 0.02 -15.83
CA ASN A 348 -4.83 0.36 -16.07
C ASN A 348 -4.99 1.52 -17.08
N PHE A 349 -4.08 2.50 -17.07
CA PHE A 349 -4.06 3.57 -18.08
C PHE A 349 -3.70 3.05 -19.47
N SER A 350 -2.70 2.17 -19.57
CA SER A 350 -2.33 1.52 -20.83
C SER A 350 -3.49 0.71 -21.41
N ASP A 351 -4.26 0.02 -20.57
CA ASP A 351 -5.44 -0.74 -21.00
C ASP A 351 -6.52 0.18 -21.57
N VAL A 352 -6.74 1.37 -20.97
CA VAL A 352 -7.68 2.37 -21.49
C VAL A 352 -7.24 2.87 -22.87
N LEU A 353 -5.95 3.16 -23.06
CA LEU A 353 -5.41 3.57 -24.36
C LEU A 353 -5.59 2.48 -25.43
N TYR A 354 -5.32 1.22 -25.08
CA TYR A 354 -5.48 0.10 -26.00
C TYR A 354 -6.95 -0.10 -26.40
N ASN A 355 -7.88 -0.02 -25.44
CA ASN A 355 -9.30 -0.14 -25.71
C ASN A 355 -9.82 1.01 -26.59
N MET A 356 -9.37 2.25 -26.33
CA MET A 356 -9.71 3.37 -27.20
C MET A 356 -9.17 3.18 -28.62
N GLY A 357 -7.94 2.68 -28.77
CA GLY A 357 -7.37 2.31 -30.06
C GLY A 357 -8.24 1.28 -30.80
N ASN A 358 -8.66 0.22 -30.11
CA ASN A 358 -9.53 -0.82 -30.69
C ASN A 358 -10.91 -0.28 -31.10
N VAL A 359 -11.50 0.63 -30.30
CA VAL A 359 -12.78 1.26 -30.64
C VAL A 359 -12.64 2.16 -31.87
N LEU A 360 -11.57 2.96 -31.94
CA LEU A 360 -11.28 3.78 -33.12
C LEU A 360 -11.02 2.91 -34.35
N GLU A 361 -10.30 1.79 -34.24
CA GLU A 361 -10.06 0.87 -35.36
C GLU A 361 -11.37 0.26 -35.88
N LYS A 362 -12.28 -0.19 -35.00
CA LYS A 362 -13.61 -0.69 -35.37
C LYS A 362 -14.48 0.37 -36.06
N LEU A 363 -14.25 1.66 -35.80
CA LEU A 363 -14.97 2.76 -36.44
C LEU A 363 -14.40 3.11 -37.83
N VAL A 364 -13.13 2.81 -38.11
CA VAL A 364 -12.39 3.23 -39.33
C VAL A 364 -12.47 2.22 -40.48
N ASP A 365 -12.78 0.95 -40.23
CA ASP A 365 -12.72 -0.09 -41.25
C ASP A 365 -13.70 0.06 -42.44
N ASN A 366 -14.60 1.06 -42.42
CA ASN A 366 -15.49 1.38 -43.54
C ASN A 366 -14.90 2.32 -44.62
N GLU A 367 -13.71 2.92 -44.44
CA GLU A 367 -13.25 4.00 -45.34
C GLU A 367 -11.93 3.75 -46.11
N LYS A 368 -11.28 2.58 -45.96
CA LYS A 368 -9.96 2.29 -46.56
C LYS A 368 -9.90 2.25 -48.11
N LEU A 369 -10.99 2.49 -48.84
CA LEU A 369 -11.05 2.34 -50.29
C LEU A 369 -10.86 3.61 -51.12
N ALA A 370 -10.79 4.80 -50.52
CA ALA A 370 -10.83 6.04 -51.29
C ALA A 370 -9.75 7.03 -50.86
N MET A 371 -8.48 6.83 -51.23
CA MET A 371 -7.56 7.96 -51.46
C MET A 371 -6.23 7.53 -52.10
N LYS A 372 -6.14 7.70 -53.43
CA LYS A 372 -4.89 7.97 -54.13
C LYS A 372 -5.21 8.71 -55.44
N ASN A 373 -4.92 10.01 -55.49
CA ASN A 373 -4.07 10.62 -56.54
C ASN A 373 -4.07 12.16 -56.44
N LYS A 374 -2.88 12.73 -56.61
CA LYS A 374 -2.55 14.16 -56.46
C LYS A 374 -2.91 14.97 -57.71
N SER A 375 -3.05 16.28 -57.52
CA SER A 375 -3.50 17.34 -58.44
C SER A 375 -2.96 17.36 -59.89
N GLY A 376 -1.79 16.78 -60.20
CA GLY A 376 -1.35 16.63 -61.60
C GLY A 376 -2.18 15.60 -62.39
N ALA A 377 -2.70 14.59 -61.69
CA ALA A 377 -3.54 13.56 -62.27
C ALA A 377 -4.91 14.07 -62.73
N LEU A 378 -5.38 15.24 -62.28
CA LEU A 378 -6.70 15.76 -62.69
C LEU A 378 -6.66 16.30 -64.12
N VAL A 379 -5.58 17.02 -64.46
CA VAL A 379 -5.36 17.53 -65.81
C VAL A 379 -5.07 16.36 -66.76
N GLU A 380 -4.26 15.39 -66.34
CA GLU A 380 -3.98 14.18 -67.11
C GLU A 380 -5.24 13.30 -67.29
N ASN A 381 -6.05 13.12 -66.25
CA ASN A 381 -7.29 12.33 -66.33
C ASN A 381 -8.34 13.02 -67.22
N LEU A 382 -8.48 14.35 -67.13
CA LEU A 382 -9.34 15.12 -68.02
C LEU A 382 -8.85 15.04 -69.48
N ALA A 383 -7.53 15.15 -69.69
CA ALA A 383 -6.89 15.00 -71.00
C ALA A 383 -7.07 13.59 -71.57
N ASP A 384 -6.92 12.55 -70.76
CA ASP A 384 -7.09 11.15 -71.18
C ASP A 384 -8.54 10.84 -71.54
N ARG A 385 -9.52 11.39 -70.81
CA ARG A 385 -10.95 11.18 -71.14
C ARG A 385 -11.38 11.86 -72.44
N VAL A 386 -10.86 13.06 -72.72
CA VAL A 386 -11.39 13.92 -73.80
C VAL A 386 -10.43 14.07 -74.99
N CYS A 387 -9.13 14.23 -74.73
CA CYS A 387 -8.12 14.50 -75.75
C CYS A 387 -7.57 13.22 -76.41
N SER A 388 -7.57 12.07 -75.74
CA SER A 388 -7.06 10.80 -76.29
C SER A 388 -7.73 10.41 -77.61
N SER A 389 -9.06 10.57 -77.69
CA SER A 389 -9.90 10.27 -78.86
C SER A 389 -10.08 11.47 -79.81
N CYS A 390 -9.24 12.51 -79.71
CA CYS A 390 -9.35 13.74 -80.49
C CYS A 390 -8.35 13.78 -81.64
N ASN A 391 -8.81 14.10 -82.85
CA ASN A 391 -7.97 14.19 -84.05
C ASN A 391 -6.88 15.28 -83.95
N MET A 392 -7.04 16.27 -83.07
CA MET A 392 -6.11 17.39 -82.87
C MET A 392 -5.11 17.17 -81.71
N ASN A 393 -5.11 15.99 -81.08
CA ASN A 393 -4.27 15.66 -79.92
C ASN A 393 -2.77 15.94 -80.18
N HIS A 394 -2.25 15.52 -81.34
CA HIS A 394 -0.84 15.72 -81.70
C HIS A 394 -0.42 17.21 -81.74
N ILE A 395 -1.34 18.11 -82.09
CA ILE A 395 -1.05 19.55 -82.15
C ILE A 395 -1.12 20.15 -80.74
N CYS A 396 -2.17 19.84 -79.98
CA CYS A 396 -2.37 20.35 -78.62
C CYS A 396 -1.30 19.89 -77.63
N TRP A 397 -0.92 18.61 -77.64
CA TRP A 397 -0.03 18.04 -76.60
C TRP A 397 1.46 17.98 -76.99
N LYS A 398 1.82 17.79 -78.29
CA LYS A 398 3.24 17.76 -78.70
C LYS A 398 3.80 19.12 -79.13
N ARG A 399 2.99 20.00 -79.72
CA ARG A 399 3.45 21.30 -80.24
C ARG A 399 3.13 22.46 -79.29
N GLU A 400 1.96 22.42 -78.65
CA GLU A 400 1.46 23.48 -77.75
C GLU A 400 1.13 22.94 -76.34
N GLY A 401 1.88 21.94 -75.86
CA GLY A 401 1.58 21.24 -74.60
C GLY A 401 1.50 22.16 -73.39
N TYR A 402 2.40 23.16 -73.30
CA TYR A 402 2.41 24.12 -72.19
C TYR A 402 1.13 24.97 -72.11
N TYR A 403 0.68 25.52 -73.25
CA TYR A 403 -0.53 26.35 -73.31
C TYR A 403 -1.79 25.53 -73.07
N THR A 404 -1.85 24.30 -73.61
CA THR A 404 -2.98 23.39 -73.41
C THR A 404 -3.08 22.94 -71.95
N TYR A 405 -1.96 22.62 -71.31
CA TYR A 405 -1.92 22.23 -69.90
C TYR A 405 -2.39 23.37 -68.99
N ASN A 406 -1.90 24.60 -69.21
CA ASN A 406 -2.32 25.76 -68.42
C ASN A 406 -3.80 26.09 -68.64
N ALA A 407 -4.29 26.02 -69.87
CA ALA A 407 -5.69 26.30 -70.17
C ALA A 407 -6.64 25.24 -69.56
N LEU A 408 -6.25 23.96 -69.54
CA LEU A 408 -7.02 22.92 -68.84
C LEU A 408 -6.96 23.09 -67.32
N GLY A 409 -5.82 23.52 -66.78
CA GLY A 409 -5.68 23.89 -65.37
C GLY A 409 -6.59 25.08 -64.99
N GLU A 410 -6.63 26.11 -65.82
CA GLU A 410 -7.49 27.29 -65.65
C GLU A 410 -8.97 26.92 -65.75
N LEU A 411 -9.35 26.03 -66.67
CA LEU A 411 -10.72 25.53 -66.78
C LEU A 411 -11.16 24.79 -65.51
N ILE A 412 -10.30 23.90 -64.98
CA ILE A 412 -10.60 23.19 -63.73
C ILE A 412 -10.73 24.19 -62.56
N GLN A 413 -9.86 25.20 -62.49
CA GLN A 413 -9.90 26.25 -61.47
C GLN A 413 -11.19 27.09 -61.55
N ASN A 414 -11.60 27.49 -62.75
CA ASN A 414 -12.83 28.25 -62.96
C ASN A 414 -14.07 27.47 -62.46
N TYR A 415 -14.13 26.17 -62.77
CA TYR A 415 -15.21 25.30 -62.28
C TYR A 415 -15.17 25.08 -60.76
N GLN A 416 -13.99 25.07 -60.13
CA GLN A 416 -13.85 25.04 -58.67
C GLN A 416 -14.39 26.32 -58.01
N GLU A 417 -14.21 27.47 -58.66
CA GLU A 417 -14.68 28.79 -58.17
C GLU A 417 -16.14 29.09 -58.54
N ASN A 418 -16.90 28.11 -59.05
CA ASN A 418 -18.26 28.28 -59.60
C ASN A 418 -18.37 29.29 -60.75
N LYS A 419 -17.26 29.65 -61.39
CA LYS A 419 -17.23 30.47 -62.61
C LYS A 419 -17.25 29.53 -63.80
N LYS A 420 -18.40 29.41 -64.48
CA LYS A 420 -18.55 28.51 -65.66
C LYS A 420 -17.93 29.10 -66.94
N ASP A 421 -16.83 29.83 -66.80
CA ASP A 421 -16.17 30.54 -67.89
C ASP A 421 -15.11 29.65 -68.54
N LEU A 422 -15.15 29.56 -69.87
CA LEU A 422 -14.12 28.86 -70.64
C LEU A 422 -12.90 29.76 -70.85
N PRO A 423 -11.67 29.24 -70.62
CA PRO A 423 -10.47 29.94 -71.01
C PRO A 423 -10.43 30.20 -72.51
N TYR A 424 -9.97 31.39 -72.90
CA TYR A 424 -9.93 31.88 -74.28
C TYR A 424 -9.23 30.92 -75.26
N GLU A 425 -8.16 30.24 -74.84
CA GLU A 425 -7.44 29.26 -75.66
C GLU A 425 -8.28 27.99 -75.96
N ILE A 426 -9.09 27.52 -75.01
CA ILE A 426 -9.99 26.37 -75.20
C ILE A 426 -11.17 26.79 -76.07
N GLU A 427 -11.72 27.98 -75.83
CA GLU A 427 -12.83 28.53 -76.61
C GLU A 427 -12.45 28.74 -78.08
N ARG A 428 -11.23 29.20 -78.36
CA ARG A 428 -10.76 29.40 -79.74
C ARG A 428 -10.46 28.10 -80.47
N LYS A 429 -9.83 27.11 -79.82
CA LYS A 429 -9.18 25.97 -80.50
C LYS A 429 -9.82 24.61 -80.28
N CYS A 430 -10.58 24.39 -79.19
CA CYS A 430 -11.10 23.06 -78.87
C CYS A 430 -12.31 22.70 -79.73
N VAL A 431 -12.26 21.50 -80.34
CA VAL A 431 -13.35 20.95 -81.18
C VAL A 431 -14.39 20.18 -80.35
N LYS A 432 -13.97 19.60 -79.21
CA LYS A 432 -14.82 18.79 -78.29
C LYS A 432 -15.23 19.57 -77.03
N ARG A 433 -15.73 20.80 -77.20
CA ARG A 433 -16.02 21.72 -76.08
C ARG A 433 -17.03 21.18 -75.08
N THR A 434 -18.15 20.65 -75.57
CA THR A 434 -19.24 20.11 -74.73
C THR A 434 -18.80 18.90 -73.92
N GLN A 435 -18.04 17.97 -74.53
CA GLN A 435 -17.48 16.82 -73.82
C GLN A 435 -16.43 17.23 -72.79
N LEU A 436 -15.62 18.25 -73.09
CA LEU A 436 -14.65 18.79 -72.15
C LEU A 436 -15.35 19.37 -70.92
N ILE A 437 -16.35 20.23 -71.12
CA ILE A 437 -17.13 20.86 -70.04
C ILE A 437 -17.76 19.82 -69.13
N ASN A 438 -18.51 18.85 -69.68
CA ASN A 438 -19.20 17.85 -68.87
C ASN A 438 -18.24 16.99 -68.04
N ASN A 439 -17.11 16.56 -68.62
CA ASN A 439 -16.10 15.82 -67.88
C ASN A 439 -15.38 16.69 -66.85
N THR A 440 -15.23 17.99 -67.11
CA THR A 440 -14.61 18.92 -66.15
C THR A 440 -15.54 19.15 -64.96
N GLU A 441 -16.85 19.29 -65.19
CA GLU A 441 -17.86 19.39 -64.14
C GLU A 441 -17.88 18.11 -63.28
N GLU A 442 -17.82 16.93 -63.89
CA GLU A 442 -17.72 15.66 -63.19
C GLU A 442 -16.43 15.52 -62.35
N ILE A 443 -15.28 15.92 -62.92
CA ILE A 443 -13.98 15.87 -62.24
C ILE A 443 -13.91 16.93 -61.12
N ALA A 444 -14.45 18.13 -61.35
CA ALA A 444 -14.51 19.20 -60.34
C ALA A 444 -15.42 18.82 -59.17
N ASN A 445 -16.58 18.22 -59.44
CA ASN A 445 -17.47 17.69 -58.40
C ASN A 445 -16.76 16.61 -57.55
N ASN A 446 -16.05 15.68 -58.20
CA ASN A 446 -15.24 14.68 -57.50
C ASN A 446 -14.08 15.31 -56.70
N TYR A 447 -13.48 16.39 -57.18
CA TYR A 447 -12.44 17.12 -56.46
C TYR A 447 -12.98 17.86 -55.23
N ILE A 448 -14.13 18.51 -55.32
CA ILE A 448 -14.81 19.17 -54.20
C ILE A 448 -15.09 18.14 -53.10
N ILE A 449 -15.56 16.95 -53.47
CA ILE A 449 -15.73 15.83 -52.52
C ILE A 449 -14.40 15.48 -51.86
N ASN A 450 -13.30 15.39 -52.61
CA ASN A 450 -11.96 15.11 -52.05
C ASN A 450 -11.42 16.23 -51.13
N GLU A 451 -11.68 17.51 -51.42
CA GLU A 451 -11.32 18.63 -50.54
C GLU A 451 -12.17 18.63 -49.26
N MET A 452 -13.46 18.31 -49.35
CA MET A 452 -14.30 18.08 -48.17
C MET A 452 -13.75 16.95 -47.29
N TRP A 453 -13.25 15.86 -47.89
CA TRP A 453 -12.58 14.78 -47.16
C TRP A 453 -11.27 15.23 -46.49
N LYS A 454 -10.43 16.03 -47.16
CA LYS A 454 -9.22 16.60 -46.54
C LYS A 454 -9.56 17.49 -45.36
N LYS A 455 -10.59 18.33 -45.49
CA LYS A 455 -11.05 19.20 -44.41
C LYS A 455 -11.53 18.37 -43.20
N ARG A 456 -12.34 17.32 -43.44
CA ARG A 456 -12.76 16.36 -42.41
C ARG A 456 -11.59 15.63 -41.75
N LEU A 457 -10.57 15.24 -42.51
CA LEU A 457 -9.37 14.63 -41.96
C LEU A 457 -8.55 15.61 -41.12
N SER A 458 -8.54 16.90 -41.47
CA SER A 458 -7.92 17.94 -40.66
C SER A 458 -8.68 18.14 -39.35
N GLU A 459 -10.01 18.20 -39.40
CA GLU A 459 -10.89 18.29 -38.23
C GLU A 459 -10.71 17.06 -37.31
N CYS A 460 -10.64 15.85 -37.88
CA CYS A 460 -10.35 14.62 -37.15
C CYS A 460 -8.98 14.67 -36.46
N ARG A 461 -7.93 15.17 -37.12
CA ARG A 461 -6.59 15.35 -36.52
C ARG A 461 -6.61 16.34 -35.36
N GLU A 462 -7.37 17.42 -35.46
CA GLU A 462 -7.52 18.41 -34.40
C GLU A 462 -8.22 17.83 -33.17
N VAL A 463 -9.31 17.07 -33.38
CA VAL A 463 -10.01 16.35 -32.30
C VAL A 463 -9.10 15.32 -31.63
N LEU A 464 -8.39 14.50 -32.41
CA LEU A 464 -7.43 13.53 -31.88
C LEU A 464 -6.30 14.20 -31.09
N ALA A 465 -5.78 15.33 -31.56
CA ALA A 465 -4.75 16.10 -30.86
C ALA A 465 -5.27 16.62 -29.50
N ASN A 466 -6.50 17.16 -29.46
CA ASN A 466 -7.13 17.59 -28.21
C ASN A 466 -7.38 16.42 -27.25
N GLN A 467 -7.69 15.22 -27.75
CA GLN A 467 -7.83 14.04 -26.91
C GLN A 467 -6.49 13.56 -26.33
N ILE A 468 -5.42 13.55 -27.12
CA ILE A 468 -4.07 13.24 -26.63
C ILE A 468 -3.65 14.23 -25.54
N ASN A 469 -3.96 15.53 -25.70
CA ASN A 469 -3.72 16.53 -24.67
C ASN A 469 -4.55 16.27 -23.40
N THR A 470 -5.83 15.88 -23.54
CA THR A 470 -6.71 15.53 -22.39
C THR A 470 -6.20 14.29 -21.63
N MET A 471 -5.64 13.31 -22.34
CA MET A 471 -4.97 12.17 -21.74
C MET A 471 -3.66 12.57 -21.05
N ALA A 472 -2.88 13.48 -21.63
CA ALA A 472 -1.68 14.01 -21.00
C ALA A 472 -2.01 14.68 -19.65
N TYR A 473 -3.13 15.43 -19.56
CA TYR A 473 -3.63 15.96 -18.29
C TYR A 473 -4.01 14.86 -17.30
N SER A 474 -4.57 13.74 -17.76
CA SER A 474 -4.90 12.59 -16.90
C SER A 474 -3.64 11.91 -16.35
N VAL A 475 -2.55 11.84 -17.14
CA VAL A 475 -1.22 11.41 -16.66
C VAL A 475 -0.65 12.41 -15.66
N GLU A 476 -0.82 13.71 -15.92
CA GLU A 476 -0.42 14.76 -14.99
C GLU A 476 -1.18 14.64 -13.65
N GLU A 477 -2.48 14.35 -13.67
CA GLU A 477 -3.30 14.10 -12.48
C GLU A 477 -2.79 12.88 -11.69
N ILE A 478 -2.53 11.75 -12.37
CA ILE A 478 -1.89 10.57 -11.76
C ILE A 478 -0.56 10.96 -11.09
N THR A 479 0.27 11.78 -11.73
CA THR A 479 1.55 12.25 -11.15
C THR A 479 1.38 13.21 -9.96
N LYS A 480 0.38 14.09 -9.99
CA LYS A 480 0.05 15.00 -8.89
C LYS A 480 -0.52 14.24 -7.69
N GLU A 481 -1.35 13.23 -7.92
CA GLU A 481 -1.86 12.34 -6.88
C GLU A 481 -0.70 11.65 -6.14
N PHE A 482 0.31 11.14 -6.86
CA PHE A 482 1.49 10.55 -6.23
C PHE A 482 2.25 11.51 -5.31
N GLY A 483 2.26 12.80 -5.64
CA GLY A 483 2.91 13.82 -4.82
C GLY A 483 2.22 14.08 -3.47
N GLN A 484 0.93 13.70 -3.32
CA GLN A 484 0.12 14.12 -2.16
C GLN A 484 -0.58 12.99 -1.39
N SER A 485 -0.81 11.78 -1.94
CA SER A 485 -1.95 10.97 -1.48
C SER A 485 -1.69 9.70 -0.65
N ILE A 486 -0.47 9.14 -0.56
CA ILE A 486 -0.25 7.91 0.23
C ILE A 486 0.31 8.26 1.61
N ARG A 487 -0.59 8.43 2.59
CA ARG A 487 -0.18 8.58 4.00
C ARG A 487 0.03 7.21 4.64
N PHE A 488 1.30 6.84 4.84
CA PHE A 488 1.68 5.59 5.50
C PHE A 488 1.27 5.60 6.97
N SER A 489 0.63 4.52 7.42
CA SER A 489 0.18 4.35 8.80
C SER A 489 1.10 3.39 9.57
N ASN A 490 2.35 3.79 9.78
CA ASN A 490 3.37 2.96 10.44
C ASN A 490 2.98 2.53 11.87
N LEU A 491 2.17 3.33 12.56
CA LEU A 491 1.66 2.99 13.91
C LEU A 491 0.69 1.80 13.84
N ILE A 492 -0.28 1.86 12.93
CA ILE A 492 -1.27 0.79 12.72
C ILE A 492 -0.57 -0.49 12.26
N GLU A 493 0.40 -0.37 11.36
CA GLU A 493 1.20 -1.52 10.91
C GLU A 493 1.92 -2.23 12.07
N LYS A 494 2.54 -1.46 12.98
CA LYS A 494 3.20 -2.01 14.19
C LYS A 494 2.20 -2.70 15.11
N ASP A 495 1.01 -2.14 15.31
CA ASP A 495 0.01 -2.72 16.18
C ASP A 495 -0.61 -4.00 15.59
N ILE A 496 -0.81 -4.04 14.25
CA ILE A 496 -1.21 -5.25 13.54
C ILE A 496 -0.15 -6.35 13.70
N ARG A 497 1.14 -6.02 13.51
CA ARG A 497 2.26 -6.96 13.72
C ARG A 497 2.26 -7.52 15.14
N ARG A 498 2.11 -6.68 16.17
CA ARG A 498 2.05 -7.10 17.58
C ARG A 498 0.88 -8.05 17.82
N MET A 499 -0.29 -7.73 17.26
CA MET A 499 -1.48 -8.55 17.43
C MET A 499 -1.36 -9.91 16.73
N LEU A 500 -0.86 -9.96 15.48
CA LEU A 500 -0.67 -11.20 14.74
C LEU A 500 0.32 -12.14 15.47
N ASN A 501 1.41 -11.57 16.00
CA ASN A 501 2.39 -12.30 16.80
C ASN A 501 1.78 -12.85 18.11
N LYS A 502 0.94 -12.07 18.80
CA LYS A 502 0.24 -12.51 20.03
C LYS A 502 -0.67 -13.72 19.77
N ASN A 503 -1.27 -13.78 18.59
CA ASN A 503 -2.17 -14.87 18.18
C ASN A 503 -1.46 -16.00 17.41
N ASN A 504 -0.11 -16.01 17.35
CA ASN A 504 0.70 -16.99 16.62
C ASN A 504 0.36 -17.13 15.12
N ILE A 505 -0.12 -16.05 14.49
CA ILE A 505 -0.40 -16.03 13.06
C ILE A 505 0.89 -15.63 12.33
N LYS A 506 1.43 -16.56 11.53
CA LYS A 506 2.61 -16.30 10.71
C LYS A 506 2.21 -15.45 9.50
N TYR A 507 2.90 -14.34 9.30
CA TYR A 507 2.77 -13.47 8.13
C TYR A 507 4.13 -13.31 7.45
N LYS A 508 4.13 -13.14 6.12
CA LYS A 508 5.35 -12.83 5.36
C LYS A 508 5.56 -11.32 5.29
N ASP A 509 4.50 -10.59 4.96
CA ASP A 509 4.57 -9.14 4.78
C ASP A 509 3.23 -8.47 5.13
N ILE A 510 3.32 -7.23 5.59
CA ILE A 510 2.18 -6.37 5.94
C ILE A 510 2.47 -4.99 5.40
N PHE A 511 1.48 -4.37 4.78
CA PHE A 511 1.57 -3.02 4.26
C PHE A 511 0.27 -2.27 4.52
N CYS A 512 0.37 -1.13 5.20
CA CYS A 512 -0.79 -0.33 5.61
C CYS A 512 -0.65 1.10 5.07
N TYR A 513 -1.63 1.56 4.32
CA TYR A 513 -1.66 2.91 3.79
C TYR A 513 -3.08 3.47 3.80
N ASN A 514 -3.20 4.79 3.88
CA ASN A 514 -4.48 5.44 3.63
C ASN A 514 -4.56 5.81 2.16
N ASN A 515 -5.71 5.52 1.55
CA ASN A 515 -6.03 5.96 0.21
C ASN A 515 -6.32 7.48 0.17
N GLU A 516 -6.52 8.02 -1.02
CA GLU A 516 -6.83 9.45 -1.27
C GLU A 516 -7.97 9.99 -0.39
N ASN A 517 -9.01 9.18 -0.19
CA ASN A 517 -10.17 9.52 0.66
C ASN A 517 -9.90 9.36 2.17
N GLY A 518 -8.65 9.18 2.60
CA GLY A 518 -8.28 8.95 4.00
C GLY A 518 -8.68 7.58 4.56
N ARG A 519 -9.13 6.67 3.69
CA ARG A 519 -9.60 5.32 4.05
C ARG A 519 -8.43 4.37 4.19
N LEU A 520 -8.40 3.60 5.28
CA LEU A 520 -7.32 2.67 5.59
C LEU A 520 -7.42 1.41 4.71
N ILE A 521 -6.33 1.06 4.05
CA ILE A 521 -6.15 -0.18 3.30
C ILE A 521 -5.00 -0.97 3.92
N ILE A 522 -5.23 -2.25 4.18
CA ILE A 522 -4.25 -3.17 4.76
C ILE A 522 -4.04 -4.32 3.78
N ASN A 523 -2.83 -4.43 3.26
CA ASN A 523 -2.40 -5.54 2.44
C ASN A 523 -1.58 -6.52 3.28
N LEU A 524 -2.00 -7.78 3.33
CA LEU A 524 -1.45 -8.83 4.17
C LEU A 524 -1.09 -10.05 3.32
N LYS A 525 0.19 -10.45 3.35
CA LYS A 525 0.67 -11.68 2.70
C LYS A 525 0.86 -12.79 3.71
N ILE A 526 0.13 -13.88 3.55
CA ILE A 526 0.19 -15.07 4.41
C ILE A 526 0.36 -16.35 3.58
N ALA A 527 0.71 -17.44 4.28
CA ALA A 527 0.66 -18.77 3.69
C ALA A 527 -0.78 -19.12 3.25
N PRO A 528 -0.95 -19.88 2.16
CA PRO A 528 -2.23 -20.16 1.54
C PRO A 528 -3.18 -20.87 2.51
N CYS A 529 -4.44 -20.44 2.52
CA CYS A 529 -5.40 -20.89 3.53
C CYS A 529 -6.12 -22.21 3.18
N THR A 530 -5.78 -22.89 2.08
CA THR A 530 -6.36 -24.19 1.66
C THR A 530 -7.90 -24.26 1.77
N GLY A 531 -8.59 -23.16 1.46
CA GLY A 531 -10.06 -23.09 1.51
C GLY A 531 -10.71 -23.00 2.91
N LYS A 532 -9.93 -22.90 4.00
CA LYS A 532 -10.47 -22.81 5.37
C LYS A 532 -11.02 -21.43 5.75
N GLN A 533 -10.96 -20.44 4.85
CA GLN A 533 -11.41 -19.05 5.08
C GLN A 533 -10.84 -18.41 6.35
N LYS A 534 -9.57 -18.70 6.68
CA LYS A 534 -8.88 -18.10 7.83
C LYS A 534 -8.85 -16.57 7.79
N CYS A 535 -8.79 -16.01 6.58
CA CYS A 535 -8.84 -14.57 6.33
C CYS A 535 -10.09 -13.91 6.96
N VAL A 536 -11.27 -14.47 6.72
CA VAL A 536 -12.55 -13.91 7.19
C VAL A 536 -12.83 -14.32 8.65
N LYS A 537 -12.55 -15.57 9.03
CA LYS A 537 -12.96 -16.10 10.35
C LYS A 537 -12.02 -15.72 11.48
N GLU A 538 -10.70 -15.75 11.24
CA GLU A 538 -9.70 -15.52 12.29
C GLU A 538 -9.10 -14.12 12.19
N ILE A 539 -8.72 -13.67 10.99
CA ILE A 539 -7.94 -12.45 10.80
C ILE A 539 -8.82 -11.18 10.79
N LEU A 540 -9.97 -11.19 10.10
CA LEU A 540 -10.84 -10.03 10.00
C LEU A 540 -11.33 -9.48 11.36
N PRO A 541 -11.81 -10.30 12.32
CA PRO A 541 -12.23 -9.80 13.63
C PRO A 541 -11.07 -9.17 14.41
N LEU A 542 -9.86 -9.71 14.21
CA LEU A 542 -8.66 -9.18 14.81
C LEU A 542 -8.24 -7.84 14.18
N MET A 543 -8.39 -7.68 12.86
CA MET A 543 -8.17 -6.39 12.19
C MET A 543 -9.11 -5.33 12.75
N ASN A 544 -10.42 -5.60 12.81
CA ASN A 544 -11.42 -4.67 13.33
C ASN A 544 -11.10 -4.20 14.77
N LYS A 545 -10.60 -5.10 15.61
CA LYS A 545 -10.22 -4.78 16.98
C LYS A 545 -8.99 -3.87 17.07
N VAL A 546 -8.03 -4.00 16.16
CA VAL A 546 -6.79 -3.22 16.16
C VAL A 546 -7.00 -1.85 15.52
N THR A 547 -7.72 -1.80 14.40
CA THR A 547 -7.95 -0.56 13.67
C THR A 547 -9.02 0.31 14.34
N GLY A 548 -9.91 -0.29 15.14
CA GLY A 548 -11.08 0.40 15.69
C GLY A 548 -12.13 0.78 14.63
N LYS A 549 -11.97 0.28 13.40
CA LYS A 549 -12.84 0.53 12.25
C LYS A 549 -13.47 -0.78 11.78
N LEU A 550 -14.66 -0.69 11.18
CA LEU A 550 -15.29 -1.82 10.50
C LEU A 550 -14.56 -2.06 9.18
N MET A 551 -13.83 -3.17 9.09
CA MET A 551 -13.13 -3.60 7.88
C MET A 551 -13.86 -4.78 7.23
N CYS A 552 -13.73 -4.90 5.92
CA CYS A 552 -14.10 -6.06 5.13
C CYS A 552 -12.94 -6.52 4.25
N VAL A 553 -13.05 -7.74 3.73
CA VAL A 553 -12.12 -8.28 2.74
C VAL A 553 -12.55 -7.74 1.37
N ALA A 554 -11.63 -7.14 0.61
CA ALA A 554 -11.95 -6.58 -0.71
C ALA A 554 -12.43 -7.68 -1.68
N ASN A 555 -13.23 -7.32 -2.69
CA ASN A 555 -13.65 -8.29 -3.71
C ASN A 555 -12.41 -8.86 -4.44
N ASP A 556 -12.42 -10.15 -4.78
CA ASP A 556 -11.31 -10.92 -5.41
C ASP A 556 -10.03 -11.17 -4.57
N SER A 557 -10.08 -11.01 -3.25
CA SER A 557 -8.85 -10.87 -2.43
C SER A 557 -8.40 -12.06 -1.56
N CYS A 558 -8.53 -13.29 -2.07
CA CYS A 558 -7.48 -14.28 -1.78
C CYS A 558 -6.91 -14.77 -3.11
N ASN A 559 -6.08 -13.92 -3.71
CA ASN A 559 -5.30 -14.32 -4.86
C ASN A 559 -4.15 -15.19 -4.37
N LEU A 560 -4.22 -16.47 -4.74
CA LEU A 560 -3.16 -17.43 -4.54
C LEU A 560 -2.11 -17.19 -5.63
N ASP A 561 -0.96 -16.65 -5.23
CA ASP A 561 0.20 -16.61 -6.09
C ASP A 561 0.81 -18.03 -6.13
N LEU A 562 0.51 -18.76 -7.19
CA LEU A 562 0.98 -20.14 -7.42
C LEU A 562 2.51 -20.23 -7.49
N LYS A 563 3.21 -19.13 -7.85
CA LYS A 563 4.68 -19.12 -7.98
C LYS A 563 5.37 -19.05 -6.62
N ASN A 564 4.86 -18.21 -5.72
CA ASN A 564 5.45 -17.96 -4.40
C ASN A 564 4.77 -18.73 -3.26
N ASN A 565 3.68 -19.43 -3.58
CA ASN A 565 2.84 -20.16 -2.65
C ASN A 565 2.35 -19.27 -1.49
N ASP A 566 1.82 -18.09 -1.84
CA ASP A 566 1.32 -17.06 -0.93
C ASP A 566 -0.12 -16.67 -1.27
N CYS A 567 -0.95 -16.40 -0.25
CA CYS A 567 -2.23 -15.72 -0.44
C CYS A 567 -2.06 -14.24 -0.05
N ASN A 568 -2.35 -13.36 -1.01
CA ASN A 568 -2.41 -11.93 -0.80
C ASN A 568 -3.84 -11.52 -0.42
N ILE A 569 -4.01 -10.88 0.73
CA ILE A 569 -5.31 -10.47 1.27
C ILE A 569 -5.33 -8.97 1.46
N ILE A 570 -6.35 -8.31 0.90
CA ILE A 570 -6.55 -6.87 1.03
C ILE A 570 -7.77 -6.63 1.90
N PHE A 571 -7.58 -5.90 2.99
CA PHE A 571 -8.64 -5.42 3.86
C PHE A 571 -8.89 -3.93 3.61
N GLU A 572 -10.15 -3.57 3.43
CA GLU A 572 -10.63 -2.21 3.22
C GLU A 572 -11.71 -1.85 4.25
N GLU A 573 -11.96 -0.56 4.47
CA GLU A 573 -13.07 -0.11 5.30
C GLU A 573 -14.42 -0.55 4.70
N THR A 574 -15.29 -1.12 5.53
CA THR A 574 -16.60 -1.62 5.10
C THR A 574 -17.49 -0.45 4.65
N PRO A 575 -18.06 -0.50 3.44
CA PRO A 575 -19.02 0.50 3.02
C PRO A 575 -20.29 0.43 3.89
N LYS A 576 -20.88 1.59 4.17
CA LYS A 576 -22.12 1.68 4.95
C LYS A 576 -23.34 1.20 4.15
N TYR A 577 -23.37 1.55 2.87
CA TYR A 577 -24.44 1.26 1.94
C TYR A 577 -24.08 0.13 0.99
N HIS A 578 -25.08 -0.68 0.65
CA HIS A 578 -25.02 -1.75 -0.33
C HIS A 578 -26.14 -1.58 -1.33
N VAL A 579 -25.88 -1.93 -2.59
CA VAL A 579 -26.85 -1.77 -3.68
C VAL A 579 -27.14 -3.13 -4.27
N ALA A 580 -28.42 -3.46 -4.41
CA ALA A 580 -28.87 -4.58 -5.23
C ALA A 580 -29.52 -4.02 -6.49
N SER A 581 -28.97 -4.37 -7.65
CA SER A 581 -29.48 -3.93 -8.95
C SER A 581 -30.07 -5.10 -9.72
N TYR A 582 -31.13 -4.81 -10.46
CA TYR A 582 -31.68 -5.71 -11.46
C TYR A 582 -32.07 -4.91 -12.69
N VAL A 583 -32.00 -5.56 -13.84
CA VAL A 583 -32.28 -4.96 -15.14
C VAL A 583 -33.25 -5.85 -15.90
N ASN A 584 -34.22 -5.21 -16.55
CA ASN A 584 -35.11 -5.88 -17.48
C ASN A 584 -35.10 -5.13 -18.81
N LYS A 585 -35.09 -5.89 -19.91
CA LYS A 585 -35.02 -5.31 -21.26
C LYS A 585 -35.89 -6.09 -22.25
N ILE A 586 -36.49 -5.38 -23.19
CA ILE A 586 -37.28 -5.94 -24.29
C ILE A 586 -36.89 -5.23 -25.58
N ALA A 587 -36.62 -5.99 -26.64
CA ALA A 587 -36.34 -5.44 -27.95
C ALA A 587 -37.64 -4.98 -28.64
N LYS A 588 -37.52 -3.99 -29.53
CA LYS A 588 -38.59 -3.57 -30.43
C LYS A 588 -39.19 -4.74 -31.21
N ASP A 589 -40.51 -4.73 -31.39
CA ASP A 589 -41.19 -5.78 -32.13
C ASP A 589 -40.72 -5.82 -33.59
N GLY A 590 -40.15 -6.97 -33.99
CA GLY A 590 -39.61 -7.20 -35.33
C GLY A 590 -38.08 -7.20 -35.38
N GLU A 591 -37.41 -6.72 -34.33
CA GLU A 591 -35.95 -6.74 -34.21
C GLU A 591 -35.47 -7.92 -33.34
N GLN A 592 -34.29 -8.47 -33.64
CA GLN A 592 -33.70 -9.56 -32.84
C GLN A 592 -32.82 -9.07 -31.68
N CYS A 593 -32.37 -7.82 -31.75
CA CYS A 593 -31.51 -7.21 -30.74
C CYS A 593 -32.08 -5.87 -30.28
N ASN A 594 -31.99 -5.62 -28.98
CA ASN A 594 -32.33 -4.35 -28.35
C ASN A 594 -31.10 -3.42 -28.46
N GLY A 595 -31.31 -2.22 -29.02
CA GLY A 595 -30.32 -1.15 -29.24
C GLY A 595 -29.80 -0.46 -27.99
N ASP A 596 -30.47 -0.58 -26.84
CA ASP A 596 -30.01 -0.08 -25.55
C ASP A 596 -28.91 -0.98 -24.96
N SER A 597 -27.89 -0.33 -24.40
CA SER A 597 -26.84 -0.98 -23.61
C SER A 597 -26.85 -0.47 -22.18
N TYR A 598 -26.41 -1.32 -21.25
CA TYR A 598 -26.32 -0.96 -19.84
C TYR A 598 -25.14 -1.63 -19.16
N SER A 599 -24.71 -1.06 -18.04
CA SER A 599 -23.75 -1.69 -17.12
C SER A 599 -24.00 -1.20 -15.70
N PHE A 600 -23.67 -2.03 -14.70
CA PHE A 600 -23.67 -1.63 -13.30
C PHE A 600 -22.65 -2.41 -12.49
N GLY A 601 -22.07 -1.78 -11.46
CA GLY A 601 -21.13 -2.45 -10.58
C GLY A 601 -20.43 -1.55 -9.56
N LYS A 602 -19.75 -2.18 -8.60
CA LYS A 602 -18.91 -1.49 -7.60
C LYS A 602 -17.55 -1.13 -8.23
N LEU A 603 -17.16 0.13 -8.11
CA LEU A 603 -15.86 0.66 -8.52
C LEU A 603 -14.83 0.53 -7.38
N LYS A 604 -13.53 0.49 -7.73
CA LYS A 604 -12.40 0.46 -6.78
C LYS A 604 -12.36 1.68 -5.84
N SER A 605 -12.94 2.81 -6.27
CA SER A 605 -13.09 4.03 -5.46
C SER A 605 -14.09 3.88 -4.30
N GLY A 606 -14.85 2.77 -4.26
CA GLY A 606 -15.88 2.56 -3.25
C GLY A 606 -17.23 3.21 -3.60
N SER A 607 -17.42 3.56 -4.87
CA SER A 607 -18.71 3.99 -5.42
C SER A 607 -19.37 2.86 -6.21
N TYR A 608 -20.69 2.94 -6.43
CA TYR A 608 -21.46 2.01 -7.25
C TYR A 608 -22.04 2.76 -8.43
N MET A 609 -21.64 2.36 -9.62
CA MET A 609 -22.02 3.02 -10.86
C MET A 609 -23.11 2.21 -11.56
N SER A 610 -24.05 2.89 -12.20
CA SER A 610 -24.97 2.29 -13.15
C SER A 610 -25.18 3.23 -14.33
N ILE A 611 -25.24 2.66 -15.52
CA ILE A 611 -25.33 3.41 -16.77
C ILE A 611 -26.32 2.74 -17.71
N ILE A 612 -27.12 3.57 -18.39
CA ILE A 612 -27.94 3.22 -19.56
C ILE A 612 -27.48 4.11 -20.71
N SER A 613 -27.31 3.53 -21.88
CA SER A 613 -27.06 4.23 -23.13
C SER A 613 -28.03 3.72 -24.17
N ASP A 614 -28.77 4.63 -24.79
CA ASP A 614 -29.64 4.34 -25.93
C ASP A 614 -28.96 4.88 -27.20
N GLY A 615 -28.83 4.01 -28.20
CA GLY A 615 -28.21 4.31 -29.48
C GLY A 615 -29.29 4.60 -30.53
N MET A 616 -29.10 5.66 -31.31
CA MET A 616 -30.12 6.10 -32.27
C MET A 616 -30.55 4.98 -33.24
N GLY A 617 -31.86 4.70 -33.29
CA GLY A 617 -32.46 3.73 -34.19
C GLY A 617 -32.78 2.40 -33.51
N SER A 618 -32.77 1.30 -34.27
CA SER A 618 -32.97 -0.05 -33.71
C SER A 618 -32.09 -1.04 -34.48
N GLY A 619 -31.73 -2.16 -33.85
CA GLY A 619 -30.95 -3.21 -34.49
C GLY A 619 -29.43 -3.12 -34.24
N PRO A 620 -28.60 -3.84 -35.03
CA PRO A 620 -27.19 -4.07 -34.71
C PRO A 620 -26.31 -2.81 -34.66
N GLN A 621 -26.64 -1.78 -35.43
CA GLN A 621 -25.88 -0.52 -35.45
C GLN A 621 -26.08 0.27 -34.14
N ALA A 622 -27.33 0.40 -33.68
CA ALA A 622 -27.66 1.03 -32.40
C ALA A 622 -26.97 0.32 -31.23
N VAL A 623 -26.95 -1.02 -31.23
CA VAL A 623 -26.20 -1.82 -30.25
C VAL A 623 -24.72 -1.51 -30.26
N GLN A 624 -24.11 -1.40 -31.44
CA GLN A 624 -22.67 -1.13 -31.56
C GLN A 624 -22.31 0.24 -30.98
N GLU A 625 -23.15 1.26 -31.20
CA GLU A 625 -22.96 2.61 -30.68
C GLU A 625 -23.16 2.65 -29.16
N SER A 626 -24.31 2.16 -28.67
CA SER A 626 -24.64 2.19 -27.25
C SER A 626 -23.67 1.35 -26.41
N SER A 627 -23.24 0.18 -26.92
CA SER A 627 -22.30 -0.70 -26.21
C SER A 627 -20.90 -0.12 -26.13
N ALA A 628 -20.43 0.57 -27.17
CA ALA A 628 -19.13 1.25 -27.15
C ALA A 628 -19.10 2.36 -26.10
N VAL A 629 -20.17 3.15 -25.99
CA VAL A 629 -20.30 4.19 -24.96
C VAL A 629 -20.26 3.60 -23.56
N VAL A 630 -21.06 2.56 -23.29
CA VAL A 630 -21.11 1.91 -21.98
C VAL A 630 -19.77 1.28 -21.61
N GLU A 631 -19.15 0.52 -22.52
CA GLU A 631 -17.87 -0.15 -22.29
C GLU A 631 -16.76 0.86 -21.99
N LEU A 632 -16.67 1.95 -22.74
CA LEU A 632 -15.66 2.98 -22.50
C LEU A 632 -15.86 3.68 -21.15
N ILE A 633 -17.08 4.13 -20.82
CA ILE A 633 -17.33 4.78 -19.51
C ILE A 633 -16.99 3.82 -18.37
N GLU A 634 -17.37 2.55 -18.48
CA GLU A 634 -17.07 1.54 -17.49
C GLU A 634 -15.55 1.37 -17.30
N ARG A 635 -14.79 1.22 -18.39
CA ARG A 635 -13.34 1.06 -18.33
C ARG A 635 -12.64 2.27 -17.73
N PHE A 636 -13.00 3.49 -18.13
CA PHE A 636 -12.44 4.71 -17.56
C PHE A 636 -12.71 4.81 -16.06
N ALA A 637 -13.96 4.54 -15.65
CA ALA A 637 -14.35 4.57 -14.24
C ALA A 637 -13.66 3.47 -13.40
N GLN A 638 -13.49 2.26 -13.96
CA GLN A 638 -12.75 1.16 -13.32
C GLN A 638 -11.26 1.46 -13.15
N SER A 639 -10.67 2.20 -14.09
CA SER A 639 -9.28 2.66 -14.04
C SER A 639 -9.07 3.85 -13.09
N GLY A 640 -10.14 4.40 -12.53
CA GLY A 640 -10.09 5.47 -11.52
C GLY A 640 -10.19 6.88 -12.09
N PHE A 641 -10.43 7.04 -13.40
CA PHE A 641 -10.60 8.36 -14.01
C PHE A 641 -11.94 9.00 -13.62
N SER A 642 -11.98 10.34 -13.68
CA SER A 642 -13.21 11.11 -13.52
C SER A 642 -14.25 10.72 -14.57
N LYS A 643 -15.50 10.52 -14.13
CA LYS A 643 -16.63 10.16 -15.00
C LYS A 643 -16.93 11.27 -16.01
N ILE A 644 -16.76 12.54 -15.60
CA ILE A 644 -16.92 13.70 -16.48
C ILE A 644 -15.88 13.65 -17.61
N THR A 645 -14.63 13.33 -17.29
CA THR A 645 -13.57 13.15 -18.29
C THR A 645 -13.91 12.02 -19.25
N ALA A 646 -14.39 10.88 -18.73
CA ALA A 646 -14.82 9.77 -19.57
C ALA A 646 -15.93 10.16 -20.56
N ILE A 647 -16.98 10.83 -20.09
CA ILE A 647 -18.10 11.31 -20.93
C ILE A 647 -17.60 12.28 -22.01
N ASN A 648 -16.77 13.26 -21.63
CA ASN A 648 -16.21 14.23 -22.58
C ASN A 648 -15.34 13.57 -23.65
N THR A 649 -14.48 12.63 -23.26
CA THR A 649 -13.61 11.90 -24.21
C THR A 649 -14.46 11.09 -25.19
N ILE A 650 -15.51 10.43 -24.72
CA ILE A 650 -16.40 9.65 -25.59
C ILE A 650 -17.17 10.55 -26.54
N ASN A 651 -17.66 11.71 -26.09
CA ASN A 651 -18.28 12.68 -26.97
C ASN A 651 -17.36 13.15 -28.08
N SER A 652 -16.10 13.39 -27.76
CA SER A 652 -15.12 13.75 -28.78
C SER A 652 -14.78 12.60 -29.72
N ILE A 653 -14.93 11.33 -29.33
CA ILE A 653 -14.79 10.18 -30.24
C ILE A 653 -16.02 10.07 -31.15
N MET A 654 -17.22 10.20 -30.57
CA MET A 654 -18.50 10.07 -31.28
C MET A 654 -18.77 11.24 -32.22
N SER A 655 -18.27 12.45 -31.92
CA SER A 655 -18.38 13.63 -32.78
C SER A 655 -17.54 13.52 -34.06
N ILE A 656 -16.63 12.54 -34.15
CA ILE A 656 -15.86 12.30 -35.36
C ILE A 656 -16.79 11.66 -36.40
N LYS A 657 -17.30 12.49 -37.32
CA LYS A 657 -18.24 12.09 -38.38
C LYS A 657 -17.52 11.24 -39.46
N PHE A 658 -17.39 9.94 -39.22
CA PHE A 658 -16.84 8.94 -40.16
C PHE A 658 -17.85 8.46 -41.24
N SER A 659 -19.09 8.96 -41.24
CA SER A 659 -20.13 8.56 -42.21
C SER A 659 -21.12 9.70 -42.48
N GLN A 660 -21.94 9.57 -43.53
CA GLN A 660 -23.04 10.52 -43.82
C GLN A 660 -24.11 10.51 -42.71
N ASP A 661 -24.23 9.42 -41.97
CA ASP A 661 -25.14 9.28 -40.85
C ASP A 661 -24.48 9.77 -39.55
N GLU A 662 -25.17 10.68 -38.86
CA GLU A 662 -24.74 11.22 -37.57
C GLU A 662 -24.92 10.16 -36.47
N LYS A 663 -23.88 9.90 -35.68
CA LYS A 663 -23.90 8.89 -34.61
C LYS A 663 -24.17 9.57 -33.27
N PHE A 664 -25.34 9.30 -32.69
CA PHE A 664 -25.73 9.88 -31.40
C PHE A 664 -26.16 8.78 -30.43
N SER A 665 -25.76 8.94 -29.18
CA SER A 665 -26.24 8.08 -28.10
C SER A 665 -26.53 8.90 -26.86
N THR A 666 -27.58 8.53 -26.14
CA THR A 666 -27.90 9.14 -24.84
C THR A 666 -27.05 8.49 -23.75
N VAL A 667 -26.79 9.19 -22.66
CA VAL A 667 -26.14 8.61 -21.48
C VAL A 667 -26.91 9.02 -20.23
N ASP A 668 -27.43 8.03 -19.52
CA ASP A 668 -27.95 8.15 -18.16
C ASP A 668 -27.01 7.42 -17.20
N LEU A 669 -26.29 8.15 -16.36
CA LEU A 669 -25.37 7.58 -15.38
C LEU A 669 -25.78 7.96 -13.96
N SER A 670 -25.84 6.97 -13.08
CA SER A 670 -25.94 7.18 -11.63
C SER A 670 -24.69 6.65 -10.93
N ASN A 671 -24.13 7.45 -10.02
CA ASN A 671 -22.96 7.08 -9.23
C ASN A 671 -23.24 7.28 -7.74
N ILE A 672 -23.30 6.19 -6.99
CA ILE A 672 -23.64 6.16 -5.56
C ILE A 672 -22.36 6.01 -4.74
N ASP A 673 -22.06 6.95 -3.85
CA ASP A 673 -21.03 6.77 -2.83
C ASP A 673 -21.54 5.79 -1.76
N LEU A 674 -20.93 4.61 -1.67
CA LEU A 674 -21.33 3.55 -0.74
C LEU A 674 -20.99 3.86 0.73
N TYR A 675 -20.27 4.94 1.02
CA TYR A 675 -19.89 5.34 2.37
C TYR A 675 -20.79 6.48 2.87
N GLU A 676 -20.95 7.54 2.08
CA GLU A 676 -21.76 8.71 2.45
C GLU A 676 -23.25 8.54 2.12
N GLY A 677 -23.58 7.74 1.10
CA GLY A 677 -24.94 7.58 0.59
C GLY A 677 -25.39 8.74 -0.30
N LYS A 678 -24.44 9.49 -0.88
CA LYS A 678 -24.72 10.48 -1.92
C LYS A 678 -24.81 9.80 -3.27
N VAL A 679 -25.76 10.21 -4.10
CA VAL A 679 -25.88 9.79 -5.49
C VAL A 679 -25.79 11.00 -6.41
N ASP A 680 -24.95 10.89 -7.42
CA ASP A 680 -24.85 11.85 -8.51
C ASP A 680 -25.51 11.25 -9.74
N PHE A 681 -26.50 11.94 -10.29
CA PHE A 681 -27.08 11.63 -11.59
C PHE A 681 -26.42 12.52 -12.64
N MET A 682 -25.82 11.93 -13.66
CA MET A 682 -25.19 12.61 -14.79
C MET A 682 -25.97 12.24 -16.05
N LYS A 683 -26.62 13.23 -16.66
CA LYS A 683 -27.53 13.02 -17.79
C LYS A 683 -27.06 13.78 -19.04
N VAL A 684 -27.01 13.06 -20.17
CA VAL A 684 -26.65 13.59 -21.49
C VAL A 684 -27.65 13.09 -22.52
N GLY A 685 -28.64 13.93 -22.87
CA GLY A 685 -29.70 13.56 -23.82
C GLY A 685 -30.65 12.47 -23.33
N ALA A 686 -30.50 12.01 -22.09
CA ALA A 686 -31.28 10.92 -21.53
C ALA A 686 -32.59 11.39 -20.88
N VAL A 687 -33.54 10.46 -20.82
CA VAL A 687 -34.84 10.67 -20.17
C VAL A 687 -34.74 10.72 -18.63
N ALA A 688 -35.87 10.96 -17.98
CA ALA A 688 -35.93 11.12 -16.53
C ALA A 688 -35.65 9.82 -15.76
N SER A 689 -34.92 9.93 -14.64
CA SER A 689 -34.81 8.84 -13.64
C SER A 689 -35.65 9.16 -12.41
N PHE A 690 -35.89 8.16 -11.57
CA PHE A 690 -36.76 8.27 -10.41
C PHE A 690 -36.10 7.74 -9.14
N ILE A 691 -36.42 8.35 -8.00
CA ILE A 691 -36.13 7.81 -6.67
C ILE A 691 -37.45 7.63 -5.93
N LYS A 692 -37.78 6.38 -5.60
CA LYS A 692 -38.89 6.03 -4.71
C LYS A 692 -38.38 5.95 -3.27
N ARG A 693 -39.01 6.73 -2.39
CA ARG A 693 -38.80 6.74 -0.95
C ARG A 693 -40.14 6.55 -0.24
N GLY A 694 -40.40 5.32 0.19
CA GLY A 694 -41.73 4.97 0.71
C GLY A 694 -42.78 5.18 -0.36
N THR A 695 -43.68 6.14 -0.15
CA THR A 695 -44.73 6.56 -1.09
C THR A 695 -44.38 7.81 -1.89
N GLU A 696 -43.27 8.48 -1.60
CA GLU A 696 -42.81 9.64 -2.34
C GLU A 696 -41.94 9.20 -3.52
N VAL A 697 -42.11 9.86 -4.66
CA VAL A 697 -41.31 9.62 -5.87
C VAL A 697 -40.73 10.96 -6.32
N TYR A 698 -39.41 11.04 -6.34
CA TYR A 698 -38.65 12.18 -6.84
C TYR A 698 -38.25 11.91 -8.29
N THR A 699 -38.47 12.86 -9.18
CA THR A 699 -38.09 12.76 -10.59
C THR A 699 -36.87 13.62 -10.85
N ILE A 700 -35.82 13.01 -11.41
CA ILE A 700 -34.60 13.68 -11.88
C ILE A 700 -34.75 13.87 -13.38
N LYS A 701 -34.86 15.12 -13.83
CA LYS A 701 -35.04 15.48 -15.24
C LYS A 701 -33.79 16.20 -15.74
N SER A 702 -33.50 16.05 -17.02
CA SER A 702 -32.47 16.85 -17.70
C SER A 702 -33.01 17.45 -18.99
N LYS A 703 -32.37 18.53 -19.45
CA LYS A 703 -32.65 19.21 -20.72
C LYS A 703 -31.42 19.27 -21.64
N THR A 704 -30.51 18.32 -21.50
CA THR A 704 -29.26 18.25 -22.28
C THR A 704 -29.47 17.52 -23.61
N LEU A 705 -28.55 17.73 -24.56
CA LEU A 705 -28.54 17.03 -25.85
C LEU A 705 -27.71 15.74 -25.78
N PRO A 706 -28.00 14.72 -26.62
CA PRO A 706 -27.23 13.48 -26.69
C PRO A 706 -25.74 13.66 -27.05
N ILE A 707 -24.94 12.65 -26.72
CA ILE A 707 -23.52 12.59 -27.07
C ILE A 707 -23.37 12.55 -28.59
N GLY A 708 -22.42 13.34 -29.12
CA GLY A 708 -22.08 13.47 -30.53
C GLY A 708 -22.66 14.72 -31.20
N VAL A 709 -23.68 15.36 -30.62
CA VAL A 709 -24.40 16.51 -31.22
C VAL A 709 -23.62 17.82 -31.10
N LEU A 710 -22.99 18.05 -29.94
CA LEU A 710 -22.25 19.28 -29.64
C LEU A 710 -20.75 18.99 -29.50
N ASP A 711 -19.90 19.95 -29.88
CA ASP A 711 -18.45 19.87 -29.70
C ASP A 711 -18.04 19.74 -28.22
N LYS A 712 -18.84 20.33 -27.32
CA LYS A 712 -18.70 20.22 -25.87
C LYS A 712 -19.98 19.62 -25.28
N VAL A 713 -19.82 18.57 -24.48
CA VAL A 713 -20.95 17.93 -23.79
C VAL A 713 -21.55 18.89 -22.78
N ASP A 714 -22.86 19.04 -22.83
CA ASP A 714 -23.64 19.63 -21.74
C ASP A 714 -24.07 18.49 -20.81
N ILE A 715 -23.42 18.40 -19.64
CA ILE A 715 -23.69 17.36 -18.65
C ILE A 715 -24.47 17.98 -17.50
N ASP A 716 -25.69 17.52 -17.31
CA ASP A 716 -26.51 17.92 -16.17
C ASP A 716 -26.22 17.01 -14.99
N ILE A 717 -25.82 17.59 -13.87
CA ILE A 717 -25.43 16.86 -12.66
C ILE A 717 -26.39 17.22 -11.53
N GLU A 718 -27.19 16.24 -11.10
CA GLU A 718 -28.09 16.39 -9.95
C GLU A 718 -27.64 15.46 -8.81
N THR A 719 -27.26 16.04 -7.67
CA THR A 719 -26.83 15.28 -6.47
C THR A 719 -27.99 15.14 -5.48
N ARG A 720 -28.21 13.93 -4.97
CA ARG A 720 -29.21 13.62 -3.93
C ARG A 720 -28.62 12.75 -2.82
N ASN A 721 -29.23 12.81 -1.63
CA ASN A 721 -28.87 11.94 -0.50
C ASN A 721 -29.85 10.76 -0.42
N LEU A 722 -29.29 9.55 -0.41
CA LEU A 722 -30.01 8.29 -0.28
C LEU A 722 -30.17 7.91 1.19
N LYS A 723 -31.26 7.19 1.46
CA LYS A 723 -31.58 6.57 2.74
C LYS A 723 -31.74 5.07 2.56
N ASN A 724 -31.71 4.36 3.68
CA ASN A 724 -31.99 2.93 3.69
C ASN A 724 -33.38 2.64 3.11
N GLY A 725 -33.45 1.72 2.15
CA GLY A 725 -34.68 1.31 1.49
C GLY A 725 -35.08 2.18 0.30
N ASP A 726 -34.34 3.24 -0.03
CA ASP A 726 -34.57 4.00 -1.26
C ASP A 726 -34.37 3.11 -2.49
N ILE A 727 -35.23 3.31 -3.50
CA ILE A 727 -35.19 2.60 -4.77
C ILE A 727 -34.95 3.61 -5.88
N ILE A 728 -33.89 3.42 -6.66
CA ILE A 728 -33.57 4.22 -7.83
C ILE A 728 -34.03 3.44 -9.06
N VAL A 729 -34.72 4.13 -9.97
CA VAL A 729 -35.23 3.57 -11.22
C VAL A 729 -34.71 4.42 -12.37
N MET A 730 -33.95 3.80 -13.26
CA MET A 730 -33.43 4.40 -14.50
C MET A 730 -34.09 3.67 -15.67
N VAL A 731 -34.48 4.41 -16.72
CA VAL A 731 -35.20 3.85 -17.88
C VAL A 731 -34.67 4.46 -19.17
N SER A 732 -34.77 3.73 -20.28
CA SER A 732 -34.64 4.30 -21.63
C SER A 732 -35.94 5.00 -22.06
N ASP A 733 -35.88 5.76 -23.14
CA ASP A 733 -36.99 6.51 -23.71
C ASP A 733 -38.15 5.62 -24.17
N GLY A 734 -37.87 4.43 -24.72
CA GLY A 734 -38.89 3.49 -25.16
C GLY A 734 -39.82 3.01 -24.04
N VAL A 735 -39.42 3.14 -22.77
CA VAL A 735 -40.29 2.89 -21.62
C VAL A 735 -41.28 4.04 -21.41
N LEU A 736 -40.84 5.30 -21.53
CA LEU A 736 -41.69 6.47 -21.31
C LEU A 736 -42.60 6.76 -22.51
N ASP A 737 -42.09 6.57 -23.72
CA ASP A 737 -42.69 7.05 -24.97
C ASP A 737 -43.59 5.99 -25.64
N TYR A 738 -44.59 5.49 -24.90
CA TYR A 738 -45.50 4.44 -25.38
C TYR A 738 -46.47 4.89 -26.49
N GLU A 739 -46.71 6.20 -26.64
CA GLU A 739 -47.57 6.81 -27.66
C GLU A 739 -46.96 8.11 -28.20
N SER A 740 -47.08 8.38 -29.50
CA SER A 740 -46.44 9.51 -30.18
C SER A 740 -46.92 10.90 -29.70
N SER A 741 -48.09 10.96 -29.05
CA SER A 741 -48.65 12.16 -28.40
C SER A 741 -48.23 12.30 -26.92
N SER A 742 -47.42 11.38 -26.41
CA SER A 742 -47.03 11.28 -25.00
C SER A 742 -45.51 11.30 -24.79
N ALA A 743 -44.74 11.75 -25.78
CA ALA A 743 -43.30 11.90 -25.69
C ALA A 743 -42.89 12.69 -24.44
N GLY A 744 -42.07 12.10 -23.58
CA GLY A 744 -41.56 12.69 -22.35
C GLY A 744 -42.52 12.77 -21.16
N LYS A 745 -43.70 12.11 -21.21
CA LYS A 745 -44.64 12.06 -20.08
C LYS A 745 -44.18 11.05 -19.02
N VAL A 746 -43.86 11.57 -17.84
CA VAL A 746 -43.35 10.80 -16.70
C VAL A 746 -44.43 10.41 -15.69
N GLU A 747 -45.65 10.93 -15.83
CA GLU A 747 -46.72 10.82 -14.83
C GLU A 747 -47.10 9.37 -14.57
N TRP A 748 -47.17 8.52 -15.59
CA TRP A 748 -47.57 7.13 -15.45
C TRP A 748 -46.55 6.31 -14.63
N VAL A 749 -45.24 6.55 -14.83
CA VAL A 749 -44.19 5.89 -14.05
C VAL A 749 -44.24 6.36 -12.60
N VAL A 750 -44.46 7.67 -12.38
CA VAL A 750 -44.60 8.22 -11.04
C VAL A 750 -45.80 7.60 -10.32
N GLU A 751 -46.94 7.46 -11.00
CA GLU A 751 -48.16 6.87 -10.42
C GLU A 751 -47.98 5.38 -10.15
N PHE A 752 -47.37 4.63 -11.08
CA PHE A 752 -46.98 3.24 -10.86
C PHE A 752 -46.10 3.12 -9.61
N LEU A 753 -44.98 3.85 -9.55
CA LEU A 753 -44.04 3.77 -8.42
C LEU A 753 -44.68 4.21 -7.09
N LYS A 754 -45.66 5.11 -7.09
CA LYS A 754 -46.40 5.49 -5.87
C LYS A 754 -47.33 4.38 -5.38
N ASN A 755 -47.98 3.67 -6.29
CA ASN A 755 -49.00 2.66 -5.98
C ASN A 755 -48.42 1.26 -5.74
N THR A 756 -47.22 0.99 -6.25
CA THR A 756 -46.57 -0.31 -6.13
C THR A 756 -46.10 -0.61 -4.71
N THR A 757 -46.59 -1.73 -4.15
CA THR A 757 -46.19 -2.26 -2.83
C THR A 757 -44.95 -3.15 -2.90
N LEU A 758 -44.47 -3.45 -4.10
CA LEU A 758 -43.27 -4.24 -4.33
C LEU A 758 -42.02 -3.52 -3.82
N ASN A 759 -41.10 -4.32 -3.29
CA ASN A 759 -39.85 -3.88 -2.70
C ASN A 759 -38.62 -4.60 -3.28
N ASN A 760 -38.83 -5.57 -4.17
CA ASN A 760 -37.77 -6.33 -4.83
C ASN A 760 -37.43 -5.66 -6.17
N PRO A 761 -36.16 -5.28 -6.42
CA PRO A 761 -35.75 -4.66 -7.68
C PRO A 761 -36.18 -5.44 -8.93
N LYS A 762 -36.11 -6.78 -8.85
CA LYS A 762 -36.51 -7.67 -9.95
C LYS A 762 -37.98 -7.51 -10.31
N GLU A 763 -38.86 -7.68 -9.34
CA GLU A 763 -40.32 -7.61 -9.53
C GLU A 763 -40.75 -6.23 -10.03
N ILE A 764 -40.14 -5.16 -9.49
CA ILE A 764 -40.41 -3.78 -9.93
C ILE A 764 -40.01 -3.60 -11.40
N SER A 765 -38.84 -4.08 -11.81
CA SER A 765 -38.39 -3.95 -13.20
C SER A 765 -39.22 -4.78 -14.19
N GLU A 766 -39.71 -5.95 -13.77
CA GLU A 766 -40.57 -6.82 -14.59
C GLU A 766 -41.94 -6.18 -14.78
N GLU A 767 -42.57 -5.72 -13.70
CA GLU A 767 -43.88 -5.10 -13.75
C GLU A 767 -43.87 -3.73 -14.45
N LEU A 768 -42.78 -2.95 -14.31
CA LEU A 768 -42.62 -1.67 -14.98
C LEU A 768 -42.58 -1.83 -16.52
N ILE A 769 -41.82 -2.80 -17.01
CA ILE A 769 -41.73 -3.10 -18.44
C ILE A 769 -43.05 -3.73 -18.96
N GLU A 770 -43.69 -4.61 -18.19
CA GLU A 770 -44.99 -5.16 -18.57
C GLU A 770 -46.08 -4.08 -18.67
N ASN A 771 -46.11 -3.12 -17.73
CA ASN A 771 -47.06 -2.02 -17.77
C ASN A 771 -46.79 -1.07 -18.94
N ALA A 772 -45.51 -0.78 -19.25
CA ALA A 772 -45.15 -0.04 -20.46
C ALA A 772 -45.69 -0.76 -21.72
N LYS A 773 -45.48 -2.07 -21.83
CA LYS A 773 -46.01 -2.89 -22.94
C LYS A 773 -47.54 -2.88 -23.03
N LYS A 774 -48.25 -2.94 -21.90
CA LYS A 774 -49.73 -2.83 -21.84
C LYS A 774 -50.20 -1.47 -22.36
N LEU A 775 -49.54 -0.39 -21.95
CA LEU A 775 -49.82 0.97 -22.41
C LEU A 775 -49.57 1.12 -23.93
N SER A 776 -48.57 0.42 -24.47
CA SER A 776 -48.30 0.34 -25.92
C SER A 776 -49.26 -0.60 -26.69
N LYS A 777 -50.41 -0.99 -26.11
CA LYS A 777 -51.39 -1.92 -26.70
C LYS A 777 -50.79 -3.29 -27.08
N GLY A 778 -49.79 -3.74 -26.31
CA GLY A 778 -49.11 -5.01 -26.52
C GLY A 778 -48.03 -5.02 -27.59
N LYS A 779 -47.82 -3.91 -28.31
CA LYS A 779 -46.77 -3.77 -29.33
C LYS A 779 -45.64 -2.86 -28.87
N VAL A 780 -44.42 -3.38 -28.85
CA VAL A 780 -43.22 -2.64 -28.45
C VAL A 780 -42.71 -1.84 -29.64
N LYS A 781 -42.88 -0.52 -29.60
CA LYS A 781 -42.53 0.39 -30.71
C LYS A 781 -41.06 0.78 -30.74
N ASP A 782 -40.43 0.74 -29.58
CA ASP A 782 -39.03 1.09 -29.40
C ASP A 782 -38.37 0.20 -28.33
N ASP A 783 -37.05 0.22 -28.27
CA ASP A 783 -36.30 -0.57 -27.31
C ASP A 783 -36.57 -0.12 -25.87
N MET A 784 -36.90 -1.07 -25.00
CA MET A 784 -37.29 -0.79 -23.61
C MET A 784 -36.27 -1.37 -22.65
N THR A 785 -35.65 -0.53 -21.83
CA THR A 785 -34.71 -0.95 -20.79
C THR A 785 -35.01 -0.24 -19.48
N ALA A 786 -35.03 -1.00 -18.38
CA ALA A 786 -35.21 -0.46 -17.03
C ALA A 786 -34.20 -1.09 -16.06
N ILE A 787 -33.44 -0.24 -15.36
CA ILE A 787 -32.59 -0.63 -14.23
C ILE A 787 -33.25 -0.18 -12.95
N VAL A 788 -33.44 -1.12 -12.02
CA VAL A 788 -33.93 -0.84 -10.68
C VAL A 788 -32.84 -1.18 -9.68
N GLN A 789 -32.50 -0.23 -8.81
CA GLN A 789 -31.49 -0.37 -7.78
C GLN A 789 -32.14 -0.13 -6.41
N LYS A 790 -31.85 -0.99 -5.44
CA LYS A 790 -32.29 -0.79 -4.06
C LYS A 790 -31.10 -0.66 -3.13
N VAL A 791 -31.16 0.36 -2.29
CA VAL A 791 -30.08 0.75 -1.38
C VAL A 791 -30.39 0.24 0.02
N TYR A 792 -29.42 -0.42 0.64
CA TYR A 792 -29.50 -0.97 2.00
C TYR A 792 -28.35 -0.42 2.84
N SER A 793 -28.62 0.01 4.07
CA SER A 793 -27.58 0.39 5.04
C SER A 793 -27.32 -0.74 6.02
N LEU A 794 -26.04 -1.07 6.28
CA LEU A 794 -25.66 -2.13 7.23
C LEU A 794 -25.67 -1.70 8.71
N TYR A 795 -25.38 -0.43 9.00
CA TYR A 795 -25.27 0.10 10.37
C TYR A 795 -25.59 1.59 10.46
#